data_AF-A0A821XY37-F1
#
_entry.id   AF-A0A821XY37-F1
#
_cell.length_a   1.000
_cell.length_b   1.000
_cell.length_c   1.000
_cell.angle_alpha   90.00
_cell.angle_beta   90.00
_cell.angle_gamma   90.00
#
_symmetry.space_group_name_H-M   'P 1'
#
loop_
_entity.id
_entity.type
_entity.pdbx_description
1 polymer ?
#
loop_
_entity_poly.entity_id
_entity_poly.type
_entity_poly.pdbx_seq_one_letter_code
_entity_poly.pdbx_strand_id
1 'polypeptide(L)'
;MPCGSYCLYNQQFIKCRSNWTAYILGVVIAAILALVIILTFLCCFNNSFYTTSIQVGAWLLTRSDKRRAFQVKRHNKITGRNDQVKFREFSVPNNDLMNKIIDTRLALRKDVNGDEPLYGDIIYKERNEGETNMNYEPKNLLKPRTKPSLPELPPRTNSSQSRCVYYTGHDANMYLLACLFIVCLSGTLTHACDKVLYLSSKGTVCVKDKCQPIDTYMTTITQGQVICFNDINGDMLKLRIKKGTHISRYTKLYKTCSYNVTTTRWYNCKGSGACWEGNRCTVNYELNTLSRVTKEPHGYGCQIDSLGCDVYCHYTSRCVWYRWQVNPDYSNCGLVYAKSSELWIVEIETTYRGIKKVVTLNSNTPFVNMETMMPSTALNIPLVINTFTYERPASRPTMLSYKGKYYGVVASALNMPQENIIGDLQISLDTAQSIVFSEVHLPCSTAGCIVSCTTKEPALNRLTSNSPYLLSKDDFRTVVSESENWVSRNEDVTGTVTISFGSVQLKELVVIDAKCRINIIMTSACDGCLDKPFAVMSSDKMTTDGAVEYISNCTWDVPFFQCSNEPYIAKQLSSNKNCRVEIPKLNQTLDFDFEYIFRGEISSMRSIQSESFADIAANIGTDPNFWGSLVSSLTMMLSLTTIGTMLIKLGRLGVLSIAKESQKRPDLVIIPRLFSFMT
;
A
#
# COMPACT_ATOMS: atom_id res chain seq x y z
N MET A 1 12.40 -13.98 7.54
CA MET A 1 11.54 -14.13 8.73
C MET A 1 10.27 -13.33 8.48
N PRO A 2 9.06 -13.87 8.75
CA PRO A 2 7.86 -13.06 8.72
C PRO A 2 7.98 -12.02 9.84
N CYS A 3 7.84 -10.76 9.46
CA CYS A 3 7.91 -9.63 10.36
C CYS A 3 6.69 -9.70 11.28
N GLY A 4 6.89 -10.05 12.56
CA GLY A 4 5.81 -10.06 13.55
C GLY A 4 5.12 -8.69 13.66
N SER A 5 3.87 -8.68 14.11
CA SER A 5 3.09 -7.45 14.36
C SER A 5 3.73 -6.64 15.49
N TYR A 6 4.67 -5.79 15.08
CA TYR A 6 5.43 -4.83 15.88
C TYR A 6 6.33 -5.43 16.98
N CYS A 7 7.61 -5.55 16.65
CA CYS A 7 8.72 -5.70 17.59
C CYS A 7 9.77 -4.65 17.15
N LEU A 8 10.42 -3.94 18.08
CA LEU A 8 11.46 -2.96 17.72
C LEU A 8 12.64 -3.59 17.01
N TYR A 9 12.93 -4.85 17.33
CA TYR A 9 13.87 -5.68 16.57
C TYR A 9 13.48 -5.82 15.09
N ASN A 10 12.18 -5.80 14.75
CA ASN A 10 11.71 -5.81 13.35
C ASN A 10 11.96 -4.47 12.65
N GLN A 11 12.05 -3.35 13.38
CA GLN A 11 12.41 -2.07 12.79
C GLN A 11 13.89 -2.01 12.37
N GLN A 12 14.73 -2.86 12.95
CA GLN A 12 16.13 -2.99 12.52
C GLN A 12 16.24 -3.63 11.13
N PHE A 13 15.30 -4.49 10.71
CA PHE A 13 15.33 -5.10 9.37
C PHE A 13 14.49 -4.28 8.38
N ILE A 14 15.11 -3.80 7.30
CA ILE A 14 14.46 -2.92 6.29
C ILE A 14 13.18 -3.56 5.73
N LYS A 15 13.20 -4.89 5.50
CA LYS A 15 12.04 -5.65 5.00
C LYS A 15 10.92 -5.85 6.03
N CYS A 16 11.19 -5.58 7.31
CA CYS A 16 10.26 -5.74 8.43
C CYS A 16 9.90 -4.44 9.15
N ARG A 17 10.48 -3.32 8.70
CA ARG A 17 10.14 -1.99 9.19
C ARG A 17 8.74 -1.63 8.72
N SER A 18 7.76 -1.98 9.55
CA SER A 18 6.36 -1.59 9.34
C SER A 18 6.17 -0.15 9.79
N ASN A 19 6.46 0.80 8.89
CA ASN A 19 6.18 2.24 9.10
C ASN A 19 4.67 2.50 9.31
N TRP A 20 3.82 1.55 8.95
CA TRP A 20 2.37 1.62 9.12
C TRP A 20 1.95 1.82 10.57
N THR A 21 2.67 1.27 11.53
CA THR A 21 2.33 1.41 12.95
C THR A 21 2.53 2.84 13.45
N ALA A 22 3.69 3.43 13.18
CA ALA A 22 3.97 4.84 13.45
C ALA A 22 2.98 5.75 12.70
N TYR A 23 2.67 5.42 11.44
CA TYR A 23 1.70 6.16 10.62
C TYR A 23 0.28 6.10 11.21
N ILE A 24 -0.22 4.91 11.54
CA ILE A 24 -1.56 4.72 12.13
C ILE A 24 -1.64 5.43 13.48
N LEU A 25 -0.61 5.32 14.32
CA LEU A 25 -0.57 5.99 15.62
C LEU A 25 -0.61 7.51 15.45
N GLY A 26 0.15 8.06 14.50
CA GLY A 26 0.13 9.47 14.16
C GLY A 26 -1.24 9.95 13.68
N VAL A 27 -1.91 9.18 12.81
CA VAL A 27 -3.29 9.47 12.35
C VAL A 27 -4.29 9.47 13.51
N VAL A 28 -4.22 8.47 14.41
CA VAL A 28 -5.13 8.36 15.55
C VAL A 28 -4.94 9.52 16.53
N ILE A 29 -3.69 9.86 16.86
CA ILE A 29 -3.40 11.01 17.75
C ILE A 29 -3.82 12.33 17.09
N ALA A 30 -3.60 12.49 15.77
CA ALA A 30 -4.06 13.66 15.03
C ALA A 30 -5.59 13.81 15.09
N ALA A 31 -6.33 12.70 14.96
CA ALA A 31 -7.79 12.71 15.05
C ALA A 31 -8.28 13.13 16.44
N ILE A 32 -7.64 12.64 17.51
CA ILE A 32 -7.96 13.02 18.88
C ILE A 32 -7.64 14.51 19.12
N LEU A 33 -6.47 14.98 18.70
CA LEU A 33 -6.08 16.38 18.83
C LEU A 33 -7.00 17.31 18.03
N ALA A 34 -7.34 16.94 16.79
CA ALA A 34 -8.30 17.68 15.97
C ALA A 34 -9.64 17.78 16.68
N LEU A 35 -10.15 16.68 17.25
CA LEU A 35 -11.41 16.67 17.99
C LEU A 35 -11.35 17.57 19.22
N VAL A 36 -10.26 17.55 19.99
CA VAL A 36 -10.07 18.46 21.13
C VAL A 36 -10.03 19.93 20.68
N ILE A 37 -9.31 20.24 19.60
CA ILE A 37 -9.24 21.61 19.04
C ILE A 37 -10.62 22.06 18.55
N ILE A 38 -11.37 21.20 17.86
CA ILE A 38 -12.71 21.50 17.37
C ILE A 38 -13.66 21.72 18.55
N LEU A 39 -13.64 20.85 19.57
CA LEU A 39 -14.50 20.98 20.75
C LEU A 39 -14.16 22.24 21.54
N THR A 40 -12.87 22.54 21.77
CA THR A 40 -12.46 23.78 22.44
C THR A 40 -12.83 25.01 21.62
N PHE A 41 -12.68 24.97 20.29
CA PHE A 41 -13.13 26.05 19.42
C PHE A 41 -14.65 26.24 19.48
N LEU A 42 -15.43 25.17 19.43
CA LEU A 42 -16.88 25.23 19.55
C LEU A 42 -17.31 25.74 20.93
N CYS A 43 -16.75 25.23 22.03
CA CYS A 43 -17.09 25.69 23.37
C CYS A 43 -16.72 27.17 23.61
N CYS A 44 -15.53 27.59 23.20
CA CYS A 44 -15.04 28.95 23.48
C CYS A 44 -15.61 30.00 22.51
N PHE A 45 -15.82 29.66 21.24
CA PHE A 45 -16.22 30.64 20.23
C PHE A 45 -17.71 30.63 19.88
N ASN A 46 -18.50 29.61 20.23
CA ASN A 46 -19.92 29.57 19.89
C ASN A 46 -20.69 30.78 20.46
N ASN A 47 -20.38 31.21 21.68
CA ASN A 47 -21.04 32.39 22.26
C ASN A 47 -20.62 33.71 21.57
N SER A 48 -19.34 33.84 21.21
CA SER A 48 -18.83 35.00 20.47
C SER A 48 -19.41 35.08 19.05
N PHE A 49 -19.52 33.94 18.35
CA PHE A 49 -20.15 33.89 17.03
C PHE A 49 -21.65 34.15 17.09
N TYR A 50 -22.37 33.60 18.08
CA TYR A 50 -23.79 33.84 18.27
C TYR A 50 -24.06 35.35 18.47
N THR A 51 -23.36 35.98 19.41
CA THR A 51 -23.50 37.42 19.67
C THR A 51 -23.13 38.29 18.46
N THR A 52 -22.04 37.96 17.75
CA THR A 52 -21.63 38.69 16.53
C THR A 52 -22.66 38.53 15.41
N SER A 53 -23.22 37.32 15.25
CA SER A 53 -24.25 37.05 14.24
C SER A 53 -25.54 37.83 14.51
N ILE A 54 -25.95 37.96 15.78
CA ILE A 54 -27.07 38.82 16.20
C ILE A 54 -26.79 40.28 15.87
N GLN A 55 -25.58 40.77 16.18
CA GLN A 55 -25.21 42.16 15.88
C GLN A 55 -25.24 42.46 14.38
N VAL A 56 -24.66 41.57 13.56
CA VAL A 56 -24.65 41.72 12.10
C VAL A 56 -26.07 41.60 11.53
N GLY A 57 -26.86 40.64 12.01
CA GLY A 57 -28.26 40.48 11.62
C GLY A 57 -29.10 41.73 11.92
N ALA A 58 -28.98 42.25 13.15
CA ALA A 58 -29.66 43.48 13.56
C ALA A 58 -29.21 44.67 12.70
N TRP A 59 -27.91 44.80 12.42
CA TRP A 59 -27.38 45.85 11.56
C TRP A 59 -27.92 45.78 10.13
N LEU A 60 -27.93 44.58 9.53
CA LEU A 60 -28.42 44.38 8.16
C LEU A 60 -29.91 44.70 8.03
N LEU A 61 -30.73 44.27 8.99
CA LEU A 61 -32.18 44.49 8.99
C LEU A 61 -32.52 45.97 9.25
N THR A 62 -31.81 46.62 10.17
CA THR A 62 -32.02 48.04 10.49
C THR A 62 -31.33 49.02 9.53
N ARG A 63 -30.48 48.54 8.61
CA ARG A 63 -29.77 49.41 7.64
C ARG A 63 -30.72 50.29 6.82
N SER A 64 -31.87 49.74 6.42
CA SER A 64 -32.88 50.48 5.68
C SER A 64 -33.63 51.49 6.56
N ASP A 65 -33.88 51.14 7.81
CA ASP A 65 -34.49 52.00 8.82
C ASP A 65 -33.59 53.18 9.17
N LYS A 66 -32.26 52.97 9.28
CA LYS A 66 -31.28 54.05 9.46
C LYS A 66 -31.34 55.10 8.34
N ARG A 67 -31.42 54.64 7.09
CA ARG A 67 -31.54 55.54 5.93
C ARG A 67 -32.85 56.34 5.97
N ARG A 68 -33.96 55.70 6.35
CA ARG A 68 -35.26 56.38 6.48
C ARG A 68 -35.27 57.38 7.63
N ALA A 69 -34.75 57.01 8.80
CA ALA A 69 -34.62 57.91 9.94
C ALA A 69 -33.81 59.16 9.57
N PHE A 70 -32.70 58.99 8.85
CA PHE A 70 -31.90 60.11 8.36
C PHE A 70 -32.65 61.00 7.36
N GLN A 71 -33.43 60.42 6.45
CA GLN A 71 -34.27 61.17 5.52
C GLN A 71 -35.35 61.98 6.24
N VAL A 72 -36.04 61.38 7.23
CA VAL A 72 -37.06 62.05 8.04
C VAL A 72 -36.43 63.17 8.89
N LYS A 73 -35.29 62.92 9.54
CA LYS A 73 -34.54 63.94 10.30
C LYS A 73 -34.18 65.14 9.43
N ARG A 74 -33.72 64.88 8.20
CA ARG A 74 -33.42 65.94 7.23
C ARG A 74 -34.69 66.68 6.79
N HIS A 75 -35.80 65.99 6.60
CA HIS A 75 -37.08 66.59 6.24
C HIS A 75 -37.61 67.49 7.37
N ASN A 76 -37.70 66.97 8.60
CA ASN A 76 -38.14 67.70 9.79
C ASN A 76 -37.32 68.97 10.02
N LYS A 77 -35.99 68.88 9.82
CA LYS A 77 -35.09 70.04 9.92
C LYS A 77 -35.38 71.12 8.87
N ILE A 78 -35.82 70.74 7.66
CA ILE A 78 -36.09 71.69 6.57
C ILE A 78 -37.49 72.28 6.70
N THR A 79 -38.49 71.48 7.09
CA THR A 79 -39.91 71.90 7.10
C THR A 79 -40.39 72.43 8.44
N GLY A 80 -39.62 72.23 9.52
CA GLY A 80 -40.03 72.57 10.89
C GLY A 80 -41.14 71.67 11.45
N ARG A 81 -41.49 70.58 10.75
CA ARG A 81 -42.47 69.58 11.21
C ARG A 81 -41.79 68.51 12.07
N ASN A 82 -42.55 67.91 12.98
CA ASN A 82 -42.10 66.79 13.81
C ASN A 82 -42.70 65.47 13.31
N ASP A 83 -42.38 65.07 12.08
CA ASP A 83 -42.88 63.81 11.52
C ASP A 83 -42.17 62.61 12.16
N GLN A 84 -42.96 61.62 12.62
CA GLN A 84 -42.42 60.42 13.26
C GLN A 84 -41.89 59.40 12.23
N VAL A 85 -40.78 58.74 12.56
CA VAL A 85 -40.22 57.66 11.74
C VAL A 85 -41.06 56.40 11.86
N LYS A 86 -41.76 56.04 10.78
CA LYS A 86 -42.46 54.74 10.65
C LYS A 86 -41.50 53.65 10.19
N PHE A 87 -41.18 52.73 11.10
CA PHE A 87 -40.40 51.53 10.79
C PHE A 87 -41.29 50.43 10.22
N ARG A 88 -40.69 49.53 9.43
CA ARG A 88 -41.43 48.36 8.92
C ARG A 88 -41.63 47.33 10.04
N GLU A 89 -42.81 46.75 10.10
CA GLU A 89 -43.06 45.59 10.94
C GLU A 89 -42.36 44.36 10.33
N PHE A 90 -41.58 43.67 11.17
CA PHE A 90 -40.96 42.39 10.82
C PHE A 90 -41.18 41.45 12.00
N SER A 91 -41.59 40.22 11.73
CA SER A 91 -41.52 39.13 12.70
C SER A 91 -40.19 38.43 12.55
N VAL A 92 -39.43 38.35 13.65
CA VAL A 92 -38.16 37.62 13.71
C VAL A 92 -38.33 36.51 14.74
N PRO A 93 -38.01 35.25 14.41
CA PRO A 93 -38.24 34.12 15.31
C PRO A 93 -37.28 34.06 16.52
N ASN A 94 -36.22 34.89 16.55
CA ASN A 94 -35.25 34.93 17.65
C ASN A 94 -35.45 36.19 18.50
N ASN A 95 -35.77 36.00 19.79
CA ASN A 95 -36.05 37.06 20.75
C ASN A 95 -34.85 37.99 20.98
N ASP A 96 -33.62 37.47 21.04
CA ASP A 96 -32.41 38.28 21.24
C ASP A 96 -32.15 39.21 20.05
N LEU A 97 -32.34 38.69 18.83
CA LEU A 97 -32.24 39.48 17.61
C LEU A 97 -33.34 40.55 17.56
N MET A 98 -34.56 40.21 17.98
CA MET A 98 -35.68 41.16 18.02
C MET A 98 -35.40 42.29 19.02
N ASN A 99 -34.95 41.96 20.23
CA ASN A 99 -34.58 42.95 21.26
C ASN A 99 -33.50 43.91 20.74
N LYS A 100 -32.45 43.37 20.09
CA LYS A 100 -31.37 44.18 19.48
C LYS A 100 -31.89 45.12 18.38
N ILE A 101 -32.86 44.67 17.57
CA ILE A 101 -33.51 45.48 16.53
C ILE A 101 -34.35 46.60 17.18
N ILE A 102 -35.10 46.28 18.25
CA ILE A 102 -35.89 47.24 19.01
C ILE A 102 -34.98 48.32 19.62
N ASP A 103 -33.92 47.93 20.32
CA ASP A 103 -32.94 48.86 20.91
C ASP A 103 -32.36 49.80 19.86
N THR A 104 -31.97 49.24 18.70
CA THR A 104 -31.43 50.03 17.59
C THR A 104 -32.48 51.02 17.05
N ARG A 105 -33.75 50.61 16.95
CA ARG A 105 -34.85 51.47 16.47
C ARG A 105 -35.23 52.54 17.48
N LEU A 106 -35.20 52.24 18.78
CA LEU A 106 -35.40 53.21 19.85
C LEU A 106 -34.29 54.26 19.83
N ALA A 107 -33.03 53.84 19.71
CA ALA A 107 -31.91 54.75 19.56
C ALA A 107 -32.05 55.65 18.32
N LEU A 108 -32.49 55.11 17.18
CA LEU A 108 -32.75 55.90 15.98
C LEU A 108 -33.91 56.87 16.15
N ARG A 109 -35.00 56.49 16.82
CA ARG A 109 -36.12 57.41 17.13
C ARG A 109 -35.67 58.55 18.02
N LYS A 110 -34.93 58.25 19.08
CA LYS A 110 -34.34 59.24 19.97
C LYS A 110 -33.46 60.24 19.21
N ASP A 111 -32.67 59.77 18.25
CA ASP A 111 -31.82 60.66 17.43
C ASP A 111 -32.63 61.56 16.46
N VAL A 112 -33.84 61.17 16.05
CA VAL A 112 -34.68 61.99 15.16
C VAL A 112 -35.59 62.95 15.94
N ASN A 113 -36.17 62.52 17.05
CA ASN A 113 -37.22 63.26 17.76
C ASN A 113 -36.75 63.90 19.09
N GLY A 114 -35.53 63.63 19.55
CA GLY A 114 -35.06 64.08 20.86
C GLY A 114 -35.62 63.25 22.03
N ASP A 115 -35.47 63.76 23.26
CA ASP A 115 -35.88 63.10 24.51
C ASP A 115 -37.39 63.27 24.86
N GLU A 116 -38.25 63.55 23.89
CA GLU A 116 -39.70 63.64 24.14
C GLU A 116 -40.26 62.28 24.63
N PRO A 117 -41.12 62.25 25.67
CA PRO A 117 -41.68 61.01 26.20
C PRO A 117 -42.58 60.31 25.17
N LEU A 118 -42.39 59.00 25.02
CA LEU A 118 -43.13 58.13 24.11
C LEU A 118 -44.62 58.07 24.49
N TYR A 119 -45.49 58.75 23.75
CA TYR A 119 -46.92 58.44 23.72
C TYR A 119 -47.24 57.59 22.49
N GLY A 120 -47.52 56.32 22.72
CA GLY A 120 -47.93 55.35 21.71
C GLY A 120 -47.39 53.96 22.01
N ASP A 121 -48.24 53.07 22.50
CA ASP A 121 -47.90 51.67 22.76
C ASP A 121 -47.38 50.99 21.50
N ILE A 122 -46.21 50.36 21.60
CA ILE A 122 -45.78 49.37 20.61
C ILE A 122 -46.68 48.16 20.85
N ILE A 123 -47.74 48.01 20.05
CA ILE A 123 -48.67 46.88 20.16
C ILE A 123 -47.89 45.59 19.85
N TYR A 124 -47.50 44.87 20.91
CA TYR A 124 -46.98 43.52 20.82
C TYR A 124 -48.18 42.57 20.66
N LYS A 125 -48.33 41.95 19.50
CA LYS A 125 -49.15 40.73 19.40
C LYS A 125 -48.27 39.56 19.85
N GLU A 126 -48.35 39.21 21.13
CA GLU A 126 -47.93 37.88 21.57
C GLU A 126 -48.72 36.84 20.78
N ARG A 127 -47.99 35.98 20.07
CA ARG A 127 -48.58 34.79 19.46
C ARG A 127 -48.71 33.76 20.59
N ASN A 128 -49.88 33.73 21.24
CA ASN A 128 -50.23 32.61 22.12
C ASN A 128 -50.34 31.35 21.24
N GLU A 129 -49.42 30.42 21.44
CA GLU A 129 -49.55 29.04 20.97
C GLU A 129 -50.55 28.32 21.89
N GLY A 130 -51.78 28.14 21.43
CA GLY A 130 -52.77 27.32 22.12
C GLY A 130 -54.20 27.48 21.59
N GLU A 131 -54.89 26.35 21.48
CA GLU A 131 -56.34 26.17 21.32
C GLU A 131 -56.96 26.25 19.91
N THR A 132 -56.97 25.07 19.29
CA THR A 132 -58.09 24.48 18.54
C THR A 132 -59.49 24.90 19.04
N ASN A 133 -60.35 25.41 18.15
CA ASN A 133 -61.62 24.76 17.76
C ASN A 133 -62.58 25.66 16.97
N MET A 134 -63.45 24.96 16.24
CA MET A 134 -64.77 25.34 15.70
C MET A 134 -64.86 25.98 14.30
N ASN A 135 -65.18 25.08 13.36
CA ASN A 135 -66.24 25.20 12.34
C ASN A 135 -67.30 26.29 12.65
N TYR A 136 -67.66 27.09 11.65
CA TYR A 136 -68.98 27.02 11.01
C TYR A 136 -68.99 27.86 9.72
N GLU A 137 -69.57 27.26 8.68
CA GLU A 137 -69.94 27.85 7.39
C GLU A 137 -71.39 28.40 7.46
N PRO A 138 -72.00 28.92 6.38
CA PRO A 138 -72.08 30.33 5.99
C PRO A 138 -73.52 30.89 6.02
N LYS A 139 -73.72 32.20 5.72
CA LYS A 139 -74.74 32.71 4.76
C LYS A 139 -74.87 34.25 4.68
N ASN A 140 -74.91 34.70 3.42
CA ASN A 140 -75.85 35.66 2.79
C ASN A 140 -75.80 37.19 3.04
N LEU A 141 -75.56 37.87 1.90
CA LEU A 141 -76.36 38.94 1.27
C LEU A 141 -76.63 40.25 2.05
N LEU A 142 -76.06 41.37 1.57
CA LEU A 142 -76.79 42.42 0.82
C LEU A 142 -75.86 43.59 0.39
N LYS A 143 -76.03 44.01 -0.86
CA LYS A 143 -75.45 45.19 -1.55
C LYS A 143 -76.15 46.52 -1.09
N PRO A 144 -76.04 47.66 -1.81
CA PRO A 144 -74.90 48.57 -2.04
C PRO A 144 -75.31 50.05 -1.81
N ARG A 145 -74.41 51.02 -2.04
CA ARG A 145 -74.65 52.41 -2.56
C ARG A 145 -73.42 53.28 -2.27
N THR A 146 -73.02 54.32 -3.00
CA THR A 146 -73.14 54.79 -4.39
C THR A 146 -72.04 55.85 -4.54
N LYS A 147 -71.44 55.98 -5.73
CA LYS A 147 -70.50 57.06 -6.12
C LYS A 147 -71.15 58.45 -6.04
N PRO A 148 -70.33 59.53 -6.01
CA PRO A 148 -70.09 60.36 -7.23
C PRO A 148 -68.66 60.96 -7.26
N SER A 149 -68.14 61.64 -8.28
CA SER A 149 -68.07 61.47 -9.75
C SER A 149 -67.14 62.59 -10.29
N LEU A 150 -66.14 62.22 -11.11
CA LEU A 150 -65.38 63.03 -12.10
C LEU A 150 -64.51 64.23 -11.62
N PRO A 151 -63.50 64.72 -12.40
CA PRO A 151 -63.34 64.63 -13.87
C PRO A 151 -62.00 64.06 -14.39
N GLU A 152 -62.03 63.65 -15.67
CA GLU A 152 -60.90 63.21 -16.51
C GLU A 152 -60.02 64.37 -17.01
N LEU A 153 -58.75 64.06 -17.34
CA LEU A 153 -57.86 64.71 -18.34
C LEU A 153 -56.50 63.96 -18.36
N PRO A 154 -55.65 64.09 -19.40
CA PRO A 154 -55.74 63.73 -20.83
C PRO A 154 -54.80 62.53 -21.17
N PRO A 155 -54.76 62.03 -22.43
CA PRO A 155 -53.97 60.84 -22.79
C PRO A 155 -52.45 61.11 -22.75
N ARG A 156 -51.69 60.19 -22.15
CA ARG A 156 -50.22 60.26 -22.11
C ARG A 156 -49.63 59.52 -23.31
N THR A 157 -48.94 60.30 -24.14
CA THR A 157 -48.22 59.90 -25.34
C THR A 157 -46.99 59.03 -25.04
N ASN A 158 -46.71 58.12 -25.97
CA ASN A 158 -45.48 57.32 -26.03
C ASN A 158 -44.28 58.23 -26.30
N SER A 159 -43.22 58.11 -25.48
CA SER A 159 -41.80 58.02 -25.89
C SER A 159 -40.88 58.50 -24.76
N SER A 160 -40.08 57.58 -24.23
CA SER A 160 -38.61 57.72 -24.15
C SER A 160 -38.03 56.59 -23.30
N GLN A 161 -37.11 55.89 -23.92
CA GLN A 161 -36.29 54.84 -23.35
C GLN A 161 -35.47 55.35 -22.17
N SER A 162 -35.33 54.52 -21.14
CA SER A 162 -34.06 54.35 -20.44
C SER A 162 -34.04 52.98 -19.76
N ARG A 163 -33.63 51.96 -20.52
CA ARG A 163 -33.21 50.66 -19.98
C ARG A 163 -31.91 50.86 -19.20
N CYS A 164 -31.93 50.67 -17.89
CA CYS A 164 -30.71 50.36 -17.13
C CYS A 164 -30.62 48.84 -17.01
N VAL A 165 -29.78 48.23 -17.86
CA VAL A 165 -29.34 46.84 -17.76
C VAL A 165 -28.20 46.81 -16.73
N TYR A 166 -28.41 46.11 -15.61
CA TYR A 166 -27.32 45.77 -14.70
C TYR A 166 -26.80 44.37 -15.09
N TYR A 167 -25.56 44.32 -15.57
CA TYR A 167 -24.81 43.09 -15.74
C TYR A 167 -24.38 42.56 -14.35
N THR A 168 -24.89 41.40 -13.95
CA THR A 168 -24.26 40.59 -12.89
C THR A 168 -23.28 39.62 -13.55
N GLY A 169 -22.06 40.11 -13.74
CA GLY A 169 -20.91 39.27 -14.06
C GLY A 169 -20.24 38.74 -12.80
N HIS A 170 -19.53 37.62 -12.97
CA HIS A 170 -18.69 36.90 -12.01
C HIS A 170 -19.40 36.03 -10.98
N ASP A 171 -19.55 34.74 -11.31
CA ASP A 171 -19.46 33.61 -10.35
C ASP A 171 -19.28 32.26 -11.09
N ALA A 172 -19.60 32.18 -12.40
CA ALA A 172 -19.47 30.94 -13.17
C ALA A 172 -18.02 30.53 -13.54
N ASN A 173 -17.03 31.43 -13.44
CA ASN A 173 -15.67 31.17 -13.92
C ASN A 173 -14.81 30.32 -12.97
N MET A 174 -15.15 30.22 -11.68
CA MET A 174 -14.28 29.50 -10.73
C MET A 174 -14.46 27.97 -10.82
N TYR A 175 -15.67 27.50 -11.12
CA TYR A 175 -15.96 26.07 -11.31
C TYR A 175 -15.43 25.52 -12.64
N LEU A 176 -15.47 26.34 -13.70
CA LEU A 176 -14.94 25.96 -15.01
C LEU A 176 -13.41 25.78 -14.97
N LEU A 177 -12.70 26.65 -14.23
CA LEU A 177 -11.25 26.57 -14.07
C LEU A 177 -10.82 25.33 -13.28
N ALA A 178 -11.58 24.96 -12.24
CA ALA A 178 -11.32 23.77 -11.43
C ALA A 178 -11.56 22.47 -12.21
N CYS A 179 -12.62 22.40 -13.03
CA CYS A 179 -12.87 21.25 -13.90
C CYS A 179 -11.83 21.13 -15.03
N LEU A 180 -11.37 22.25 -15.61
CA LEU A 180 -10.32 22.24 -16.63
C LEU A 180 -8.98 21.72 -16.08
N PHE A 181 -8.63 22.07 -14.84
CA PHE A 181 -7.41 21.57 -14.19
C PHE A 181 -7.44 20.05 -13.98
N ILE A 182 -8.59 19.50 -13.57
CA ILE A 182 -8.76 18.05 -13.33
C ILE A 182 -8.73 17.26 -14.65
N VAL A 183 -9.30 17.80 -15.73
CA VAL A 183 -9.27 17.16 -17.05
C VAL A 183 -7.87 17.22 -17.68
N CYS A 184 -7.14 18.34 -17.56
CA CYS A 184 -5.76 18.44 -18.04
C CYS A 184 -4.76 17.56 -17.27
N LEU A 185 -5.01 17.27 -15.99
CA LEU A 185 -4.17 16.36 -15.20
C LEU A 185 -4.40 14.87 -15.51
N SER A 186 -5.51 14.52 -16.17
CA SER A 186 -5.89 13.13 -16.45
C SER A 186 -5.59 12.65 -17.89
N GLY A 187 -5.20 13.58 -18.78
CA GLY A 187 -5.04 13.31 -20.20
C GLY A 187 -3.63 13.53 -20.74
N THR A 188 -2.64 12.75 -20.34
CA THR A 188 -1.39 12.52 -21.11
C THR A 188 -0.59 11.35 -20.53
N LEU A 189 -1.11 10.13 -20.71
CA LEU A 189 -0.26 8.92 -20.78
C LEU A 189 -0.10 8.56 -22.26
N THR A 190 0.49 9.46 -23.04
CA THR A 190 0.98 9.10 -24.37
C THR A 190 2.23 8.27 -24.16
N HIS A 191 2.12 6.95 -24.33
CA HIS A 191 3.26 6.03 -24.34
C HIS A 191 4.18 6.38 -25.52
N ALA A 192 5.17 7.22 -25.24
CA ALA A 192 6.26 7.53 -26.16
C ALA A 192 7.12 6.28 -26.37
N CYS A 193 7.83 6.25 -27.50
CA CYS A 193 8.80 5.19 -27.79
C CYS A 193 10.10 5.47 -27.03
N ASP A 194 10.59 4.48 -26.30
CA ASP A 194 11.88 4.57 -25.62
C ASP A 194 13.00 4.42 -26.63
N LYS A 195 13.99 5.31 -26.56
CA LYS A 195 15.14 5.26 -27.45
C LYS A 195 16.12 4.23 -26.94
N VAL A 196 16.51 3.31 -27.80
CA VAL A 196 17.51 2.31 -27.47
C VAL A 196 18.65 2.38 -28.46
N LEU A 197 19.87 2.30 -27.94
CA LEU A 197 21.10 2.18 -28.72
C LEU A 197 21.12 0.77 -29.35
N TYR A 198 21.44 0.68 -30.64
CA TYR A 198 21.54 -0.61 -31.33
C TYR A 198 23.00 -0.88 -31.69
N LEU A 199 23.46 -2.09 -31.37
CA LEU A 199 24.68 -2.63 -31.95
C LEU A 199 24.29 -3.41 -33.20
N SER A 200 24.68 -2.92 -34.38
CA SER A 200 24.52 -3.67 -35.63
C SER A 200 25.65 -4.67 -35.76
N SER A 201 25.31 -5.91 -36.10
CA SER A 201 26.26 -6.97 -36.43
C SER A 201 25.90 -7.53 -37.79
N LYS A 202 26.88 -7.68 -38.67
CA LYS A 202 26.70 -8.35 -39.96
C LYS A 202 26.96 -9.84 -39.76
N GLY A 203 25.93 -10.67 -39.97
CA GLY A 203 26.04 -12.12 -39.92
C GLY A 203 25.67 -12.78 -41.25
N THR A 204 25.88 -14.09 -41.36
CA THR A 204 25.39 -14.92 -42.47
C THR A 204 24.64 -16.12 -41.92
N VAL A 205 23.41 -16.36 -42.39
CA VAL A 205 22.65 -17.57 -42.06
C VAL A 205 22.68 -18.51 -43.25
N CYS A 206 23.16 -19.72 -43.02
CA CYS A 206 23.30 -20.75 -44.05
C CYS A 206 22.23 -21.83 -43.86
N VAL A 207 21.37 -22.04 -44.87
CA VAL A 207 20.41 -23.15 -44.90
C VAL A 207 20.77 -24.10 -46.02
N LYS A 208 21.18 -25.31 -45.63
CA LYS A 208 21.56 -26.49 -46.44
C LYS A 208 22.66 -26.25 -47.47
N ASP A 209 22.57 -25.25 -48.35
CA ASP A 209 23.59 -24.87 -49.36
C ASP A 209 23.61 -23.36 -49.69
N LYS A 210 22.80 -22.53 -49.01
CA LYS A 210 22.68 -21.09 -49.30
C LYS A 210 22.92 -20.27 -48.04
N CYS A 211 23.97 -19.45 -48.05
CA CYS A 211 24.24 -18.45 -47.04
C CYS A 211 23.67 -17.10 -47.47
N GLN A 212 22.77 -16.53 -46.68
CA GLN A 212 22.28 -15.16 -46.87
C GLN A 212 22.88 -14.25 -45.81
N PRO A 213 23.44 -13.08 -46.17
CA PRO A 213 23.83 -12.09 -45.19
C PRO A 213 22.59 -11.57 -44.47
N ILE A 214 22.62 -11.55 -43.14
CA ILE A 214 21.58 -10.99 -42.29
C ILE A 214 22.23 -9.91 -41.44
N ASP A 215 21.74 -8.69 -41.57
CA ASP A 215 22.00 -7.63 -40.61
C ASP A 215 21.17 -7.93 -39.36
N THR A 216 21.84 -8.20 -38.25
CA THR A 216 21.22 -8.39 -36.95
C THR A 216 21.46 -7.15 -36.09
N TYR A 217 20.41 -6.71 -35.41
CA TYR A 217 20.47 -5.61 -34.47
C TYR A 217 20.22 -6.18 -33.08
N MET A 218 21.14 -5.89 -32.17
CA MET A 218 21.00 -6.27 -30.78
C MET A 218 20.56 -5.05 -29.97
N THR A 219 19.58 -5.24 -29.12
CA THR A 219 19.06 -4.20 -28.24
C THR A 219 18.58 -4.80 -26.93
N THR A 220 18.48 -3.96 -25.91
CA THR A 220 18.06 -4.39 -24.57
C THR A 220 16.74 -3.73 -24.23
N ILE A 221 15.73 -4.53 -23.89
CA ILE A 221 14.40 -4.08 -23.48
C ILE A 221 14.24 -4.35 -22.00
N THR A 222 13.89 -3.35 -21.20
CA THR A 222 13.46 -3.55 -19.81
C THR A 222 11.94 -3.64 -19.74
N GLN A 223 11.39 -4.42 -18.82
CA GLN A 223 9.93 -4.49 -18.65
C GLN A 223 9.33 -3.11 -18.37
N GLY A 224 8.29 -2.75 -19.13
CA GLY A 224 7.71 -1.40 -19.15
C GLY A 224 8.19 -0.54 -20.32
N GLN A 225 9.36 -0.83 -20.90
CA GLN A 225 9.85 -0.10 -22.06
C GLN A 225 9.20 -0.56 -23.36
N VAL A 226 9.05 0.38 -24.29
CA VAL A 226 8.52 0.13 -25.64
C VAL A 226 9.55 0.56 -26.68
N ILE A 227 10.10 -0.40 -27.42
CA ILE A 227 11.00 -0.12 -28.54
C ILE A 227 10.19 0.00 -29.82
N CYS A 228 10.50 1.01 -30.64
CA CYS A 228 9.81 1.26 -31.91
C CYS A 228 10.79 1.27 -33.09
N PHE A 229 10.35 0.69 -34.21
CA PHE A 229 11.08 0.64 -35.47
C PHE A 229 10.18 1.14 -36.59
N ASN A 230 10.71 1.94 -37.50
CA ASN A 230 10.02 2.23 -38.75
C ASN A 230 10.49 1.23 -39.81
N ASP A 231 9.55 0.63 -40.52
CA ASP A 231 9.84 -0.20 -41.69
C ASP A 231 10.22 0.67 -42.90
N ILE A 232 10.53 0.02 -44.03
CA ILE A 232 10.85 0.71 -45.30
C ILE A 232 9.72 1.58 -45.84
N ASN A 233 8.48 1.33 -45.41
CA ASN A 233 7.27 2.07 -45.78
C ASN A 233 6.92 3.19 -44.78
N GLY A 234 7.66 3.32 -43.67
CA GLY A 234 7.40 4.28 -42.59
C GLY A 234 6.42 3.79 -41.52
N ASP A 235 5.96 2.54 -41.58
CA ASP A 235 5.09 1.93 -40.58
C ASP A 235 5.87 1.55 -39.32
N MET A 236 5.26 1.80 -38.15
CA MET A 236 5.91 1.59 -36.87
C MET A 236 5.62 0.19 -36.29
N LEU A 237 6.67 -0.61 -36.11
CA LEU A 237 6.69 -1.83 -35.29
C LEU A 237 7.05 -1.46 -33.85
N LYS A 238 6.21 -1.81 -32.88
CA LYS A 238 6.47 -1.63 -31.45
C LYS A 238 6.70 -2.98 -30.78
N LEU A 239 7.74 -3.09 -29.96
CA LEU A 239 8.05 -4.26 -29.12
C LEU A 239 8.01 -3.84 -27.65
N ARG A 240 7.34 -4.62 -26.80
CA ARG A 240 7.39 -4.43 -25.35
C ARG A 240 7.40 -5.78 -24.63
N ILE A 241 8.09 -5.85 -23.50
CA ILE A 241 7.96 -7.01 -22.61
C ILE A 241 6.65 -6.87 -21.86
N LYS A 242 5.71 -7.77 -22.16
CA LYS A 242 4.41 -7.82 -21.49
C LYS A 242 4.54 -8.47 -20.12
N LYS A 243 5.30 -9.57 -20.03
CA LYS A 243 5.45 -10.34 -18.80
C LYS A 243 6.74 -11.16 -18.78
N GLY A 244 7.51 -11.07 -17.70
CA GLY A 244 8.55 -12.03 -17.35
C GLY A 244 8.05 -13.02 -16.30
N THR A 245 8.36 -14.31 -16.47
CA THR A 245 8.05 -15.36 -15.50
C THR A 245 9.29 -16.22 -15.28
N HIS A 246 9.64 -16.44 -14.03
CA HIS A 246 10.64 -17.42 -13.62
C HIS A 246 9.94 -18.69 -13.16
N ILE A 247 10.41 -19.84 -13.63
CA ILE A 247 9.87 -21.15 -13.30
C ILE A 247 10.95 -21.97 -12.62
N SER A 248 10.73 -22.28 -11.35
CA SER A 248 11.55 -23.24 -10.62
C SER A 248 10.85 -24.59 -10.59
N ARG A 249 11.45 -25.63 -11.17
CA ARG A 249 10.93 -27.01 -11.09
C ARG A 249 11.61 -27.76 -9.95
N TYR A 250 10.82 -28.51 -9.22
CA TYR A 250 11.24 -29.34 -8.11
C TYR A 250 10.78 -30.78 -8.35
N THR A 251 11.65 -31.75 -8.09
CA THR A 251 11.38 -33.19 -8.21
C THR A 251 11.24 -33.82 -6.84
N LYS A 252 10.36 -34.81 -6.70
CA LYS A 252 10.18 -35.57 -5.45
C LYS A 252 11.52 -36.17 -5.00
N LEU A 253 11.78 -36.13 -3.69
CA LEU A 253 13.02 -36.64 -3.08
C LEU A 253 12.74 -37.76 -2.07
N TYR A 254 12.03 -37.45 -0.98
CA TYR A 254 11.65 -38.41 0.07
C TYR A 254 10.42 -37.93 0.84
N LYS A 255 9.85 -38.79 1.69
CA LYS A 255 8.84 -38.39 2.70
C LYS A 255 9.51 -38.08 4.02
N THR A 256 9.00 -37.10 4.74
CA THR A 256 9.39 -36.81 6.12
C THR A 256 8.14 -36.78 6.98
N CYS A 257 8.23 -37.31 8.20
CA CYS A 257 7.08 -37.49 9.06
C CYS A 257 7.40 -37.00 10.45
N SER A 258 6.34 -36.71 11.19
CA SER A 258 6.44 -36.61 12.65
C SER A 258 6.76 -37.99 13.21
N TYR A 259 7.42 -38.07 14.35
CA TYR A 259 7.79 -39.34 14.95
C TYR A 259 7.88 -39.22 16.48
N ASN A 260 7.74 -40.37 17.14
CA ASN A 260 8.00 -40.53 18.56
C ASN A 260 9.06 -41.59 18.78
N VAL A 261 9.90 -41.41 19.80
CA VAL A 261 10.85 -42.44 20.21
C VAL A 261 10.28 -43.22 21.38
N THR A 262 10.29 -44.55 21.25
CA THR A 262 9.88 -45.46 22.32
C THR A 262 11.07 -46.28 22.77
N THR A 263 11.08 -46.66 24.05
CA THR A 263 12.14 -47.47 24.63
C THR A 263 11.56 -48.72 25.28
N THR A 264 12.04 -49.89 24.89
CA THR A 264 11.86 -51.13 25.65
C THR A 264 13.13 -51.41 26.45
N ARG A 265 12.98 -52.03 27.62
CA ARG A 265 14.09 -52.17 28.56
C ARG A 265 14.07 -53.53 29.25
N TRP A 266 15.26 -53.98 29.63
CA TRP A 266 15.48 -55.16 30.44
C TRP A 266 16.59 -54.85 31.46
N TYR A 267 16.49 -55.40 32.65
CA TYR A 267 17.52 -55.19 33.68
C TYR A 267 17.80 -56.46 34.46
N ASN A 268 19.06 -56.64 34.84
CA ASN A 268 19.50 -57.67 35.78
C ASN A 268 20.42 -57.04 36.83
N CYS A 269 20.36 -57.54 38.06
CA CYS A 269 21.36 -57.18 39.07
C CYS A 269 22.76 -57.56 38.58
N LYS A 270 23.76 -56.73 38.92
CA LYS A 270 25.17 -57.10 38.73
C LYS A 270 25.43 -58.41 39.46
N GLY A 271 26.14 -59.33 38.82
CA GLY A 271 26.28 -60.71 39.33
C GLY A 271 25.32 -61.75 38.74
N SER A 272 24.35 -61.34 37.91
CA SER A 272 23.33 -62.25 37.36
C SER A 272 23.23 -62.18 35.83
N GLY A 273 23.16 -63.35 35.20
CA GLY A 273 22.97 -63.52 33.75
C GLY A 273 23.98 -62.71 32.92
N ALA A 274 23.49 -62.03 31.88
CA ALA A 274 24.30 -61.22 30.97
C ALA A 274 25.03 -60.03 31.65
N CYS A 275 24.67 -59.66 32.90
CA CYS A 275 25.34 -58.58 33.64
C CYS A 275 26.64 -59.06 34.33
N TRP A 276 26.89 -60.37 34.36
CA TRP A 276 28.11 -60.98 34.91
C TRP A 276 29.12 -61.37 33.82
N GLU A 277 28.63 -61.70 32.63
CA GLU A 277 29.44 -62.20 31.52
C GLU A 277 30.16 -61.05 30.80
N GLY A 278 31.40 -60.76 31.19
CA GLY A 278 32.42 -60.14 30.32
C GLY A 278 32.06 -58.83 29.61
N ASN A 279 31.78 -57.75 30.36
CA ASN A 279 31.58 -56.39 29.79
C ASN A 279 30.42 -56.27 28.78
N ARG A 280 29.41 -57.15 28.82
CA ARG A 280 28.20 -57.11 27.96
C ARG A 280 27.22 -55.96 28.25
N CYS A 281 27.69 -54.90 28.92
CA CYS A 281 26.93 -53.69 29.15
C CYS A 281 27.69 -52.48 28.57
N THR A 282 27.65 -52.36 27.24
CA THR A 282 28.22 -51.24 26.49
C THR A 282 27.14 -50.55 25.67
N VAL A 283 27.46 -49.35 25.19
CA VAL A 283 26.68 -48.69 24.14
C VAL A 283 26.60 -49.62 22.92
N ASN A 284 25.44 -49.68 22.26
CA ASN A 284 25.14 -50.56 21.11
C ASN A 284 25.10 -52.07 21.39
N TYR A 285 25.15 -52.52 22.65
CA TYR A 285 25.01 -53.94 22.95
C TYR A 285 23.56 -54.41 22.76
N GLU A 286 23.35 -55.34 21.82
CA GLU A 286 22.06 -55.98 21.57
C GLU A 286 21.87 -57.20 22.47
N LEU A 287 20.92 -57.10 23.41
CA LEU A 287 20.52 -58.23 24.25
C LEU A 287 19.47 -59.07 23.51
N ASN A 288 19.67 -60.39 23.40
CA ASN A 288 18.77 -61.30 22.69
C ASN A 288 17.28 -61.17 23.10
N THR A 289 16.98 -60.89 24.37
CA THR A 289 15.61 -60.71 24.86
C THR A 289 14.93 -59.43 24.36
N LEU A 290 15.73 -58.44 23.96
CA LEU A 290 15.27 -57.19 23.36
C LEU A 290 15.32 -57.21 21.83
N SER A 291 16.07 -58.16 21.23
CA SER A 291 16.19 -58.30 19.78
C SER A 291 14.83 -58.55 19.14
N ARG A 292 14.43 -57.64 18.23
CA ARG A 292 13.20 -57.74 17.45
C ARG A 292 13.46 -57.20 16.06
N VAL A 293 13.05 -57.97 15.05
CA VAL A 293 13.10 -57.54 13.65
C VAL A 293 12.01 -56.49 13.42
N THR A 294 12.40 -55.24 13.22
CA THR A 294 11.50 -54.14 12.85
C THR A 294 12.04 -53.42 11.62
N LYS A 295 11.15 -52.82 10.82
CA LYS A 295 11.56 -52.02 9.66
C LYS A 295 11.97 -50.60 10.06
N GLU A 296 11.48 -50.15 11.21
CA GLU A 296 11.75 -48.84 11.76
C GLU A 296 13.19 -48.73 12.28
N PRO A 297 13.79 -47.52 12.22
CA PRO A 297 15.09 -47.25 12.82
C PRO A 297 15.04 -47.56 14.30
N HIS A 298 16.00 -48.36 14.74
CA HIS A 298 16.12 -48.79 16.12
C HIS A 298 17.59 -49.03 16.44
N GLY A 299 17.91 -48.98 17.73
CA GLY A 299 19.23 -49.31 18.22
C GLY A 299 19.17 -49.75 19.66
N TYR A 300 20.34 -50.13 20.16
CA TYR A 300 20.48 -50.79 21.44
C TYR A 300 21.50 -50.06 22.31
N GLY A 301 21.46 -50.32 23.60
CA GLY A 301 22.50 -49.86 24.50
C GLY A 301 22.34 -50.44 25.88
N CYS A 302 23.37 -50.24 26.69
CA CYS A 302 23.35 -50.63 28.08
C CYS A 302 24.11 -49.61 28.93
N GLN A 303 23.57 -49.31 30.11
CA GLN A 303 24.22 -48.51 31.13
C GLN A 303 24.18 -49.25 32.47
N ILE A 304 25.25 -49.07 33.25
CA ILE A 304 25.33 -49.57 34.62
C ILE A 304 24.91 -48.44 35.54
N ASP A 305 23.88 -48.68 36.34
CA ASP A 305 23.32 -47.68 37.25
C ASP A 305 23.35 -48.17 38.71
N SER A 306 23.45 -47.22 39.64
CA SER A 306 23.34 -47.43 41.07
C SER A 306 21.86 -47.50 41.51
N LEU A 307 21.55 -48.30 42.53
CA LEU A 307 20.20 -48.69 42.96
C LEU A 307 19.11 -47.60 42.87
N GLY A 308 18.00 -47.90 42.16
CA GLY A 308 16.81 -47.05 42.06
C GLY A 308 15.52 -47.75 41.60
N CYS A 309 15.44 -49.08 41.74
CA CYS A 309 14.22 -49.85 41.43
C CYS A 309 13.99 -50.85 42.56
N ASP A 310 12.72 -51.20 42.81
CA ASP A 310 12.19 -51.96 43.96
C ASP A 310 12.70 -53.41 44.14
N VAL A 311 13.88 -53.73 43.60
CA VAL A 311 14.52 -55.04 43.62
C VAL A 311 15.88 -54.93 44.31
N TYR A 312 16.10 -55.81 45.29
CA TYR A 312 17.36 -55.95 46.01
C TYR A 312 18.45 -56.55 45.09
N CYS A 313 19.61 -55.89 44.99
CA CYS A 313 20.78 -56.37 44.24
C CYS A 313 22.01 -56.46 45.17
N HIS A 314 22.65 -57.64 45.23
CA HIS A 314 23.80 -57.91 46.10
C HIS A 314 24.97 -56.93 45.91
N TYR A 315 25.24 -56.49 44.68
CA TYR A 315 26.35 -55.60 44.34
C TYR A 315 25.94 -54.12 44.17
N THR A 316 24.78 -53.73 44.70
CA THR A 316 24.24 -52.35 44.71
C THR A 316 24.23 -51.63 43.36
N SER A 317 24.32 -52.37 42.26
CA SER A 317 24.38 -51.90 40.89
C SER A 317 23.71 -52.91 39.96
N ARG A 318 23.25 -52.43 38.81
CA ARG A 318 22.50 -53.24 37.83
C ARG A 318 22.89 -52.82 36.41
N CYS A 319 22.81 -53.77 35.48
CA CYS A 319 22.90 -53.48 34.05
C CYS A 319 21.49 -53.25 33.53
N VAL A 320 21.27 -52.13 32.86
CA VAL A 320 20.00 -51.79 32.21
C VAL A 320 20.24 -51.75 30.72
N TRP A 321 19.75 -52.78 30.03
CA TRP A 321 19.72 -52.82 28.58
C TRP A 321 18.46 -52.16 28.07
N TYR A 322 18.59 -51.48 26.95
CA TYR A 322 17.47 -50.85 26.29
C TYR A 322 17.55 -51.00 24.78
N ARG A 323 16.38 -50.96 24.18
CA ARG A 323 16.17 -50.82 22.75
C ARG A 323 15.32 -49.59 22.53
N TRP A 324 15.85 -48.62 21.81
CA TRP A 324 15.07 -47.48 21.35
C TRP A 324 14.57 -47.76 19.93
N GLN A 325 13.39 -47.25 19.61
CA GLN A 325 12.78 -47.38 18.29
C GLN A 325 12.09 -46.07 17.94
N VAL A 326 12.37 -45.56 16.74
CA VAL A 326 11.73 -44.39 16.16
C VAL A 326 10.46 -44.85 15.46
N ASN A 327 9.30 -44.39 15.92
CA ASN A 327 8.00 -44.73 15.35
C ASN A 327 7.47 -43.53 14.54
N PRO A 328 7.50 -43.58 13.20
CA PRO A 328 6.93 -42.52 12.38
C PRO A 328 5.40 -42.49 12.52
N ASP A 329 4.85 -41.28 12.62
CA ASP A 329 3.43 -41.03 12.44
C ASP A 329 3.13 -40.89 10.94
N TYR A 330 2.77 -42.01 10.30
CA TYR A 330 2.46 -42.07 8.88
C TYR A 330 1.25 -41.20 8.47
N SER A 331 0.38 -40.84 9.42
CA SER A 331 -0.74 -39.93 9.17
C SER A 331 -0.29 -38.47 9.05
N ASN A 332 0.89 -38.16 9.56
CA ASN A 332 1.44 -36.82 9.66
C ASN A 332 2.79 -36.71 8.93
N CYS A 333 2.74 -36.95 7.62
CA CYS A 333 3.89 -36.88 6.72
C CYS A 333 3.74 -35.79 5.65
N GLY A 334 4.88 -35.27 5.20
CA GLY A 334 4.99 -34.41 4.02
C GLY A 334 5.96 -34.97 2.99
N LEU A 335 5.75 -34.62 1.73
CA LEU A 335 6.64 -34.95 0.60
C LEU A 335 7.66 -33.83 0.42
N VAL A 336 8.94 -34.16 0.45
CA VAL A 336 10.03 -33.23 0.19
C VAL A 336 10.42 -33.29 -1.28
N TYR A 337 10.59 -32.12 -1.88
CA TYR A 337 11.02 -31.93 -3.25
C TYR A 337 12.33 -31.15 -3.28
N ALA A 338 13.23 -31.52 -4.17
CA ALA A 338 14.49 -30.81 -4.43
C ALA A 338 14.41 -30.09 -5.77
N LYS A 339 14.99 -28.90 -5.84
CA LYS A 339 15.03 -28.11 -7.07
C LYS A 339 15.88 -28.81 -8.13
N SER A 340 15.30 -29.04 -9.30
CA SER A 340 15.94 -29.78 -10.40
C SER A 340 16.30 -28.89 -11.59
N SER A 341 15.52 -27.84 -11.86
CA SER A 341 15.79 -26.91 -12.96
C SER A 341 15.17 -25.54 -12.72
N GLU A 342 15.75 -24.55 -13.42
CA GLU A 342 15.25 -23.19 -13.52
C GLU A 342 15.03 -22.87 -15.00
N LEU A 343 13.90 -22.26 -15.31
CA LEU A 343 13.60 -21.76 -16.64
C LEU A 343 13.05 -20.35 -16.51
N TRP A 344 13.23 -19.55 -17.55
CA TRP A 344 12.52 -18.30 -17.70
C TRP A 344 11.54 -18.40 -18.87
N ILE A 345 10.46 -17.66 -18.78
CA ILE A 345 9.47 -17.43 -19.84
C ILE A 345 9.28 -15.92 -19.96
N VAL A 346 9.36 -15.40 -21.17
CA VAL A 346 9.12 -13.99 -21.48
C VAL A 346 8.01 -13.90 -22.52
N GLU A 347 6.96 -13.17 -22.22
CA GLU A 347 5.95 -12.73 -23.19
C GLU A 347 6.36 -11.38 -23.78
N ILE A 348 6.68 -11.37 -25.07
CA ILE A 348 6.93 -10.16 -25.84
C ILE A 348 5.66 -9.82 -26.60
N GLU A 349 5.10 -8.64 -26.35
CA GLU A 349 4.01 -8.09 -27.16
C GLU A 349 4.59 -7.24 -28.28
N THR A 350 4.13 -7.50 -29.49
CA THR A 350 4.46 -6.75 -30.69
C THR A 350 3.21 -6.04 -31.21
N THR A 351 3.37 -4.82 -31.72
CA THR A 351 2.29 -4.07 -32.38
C THR A 351 2.77 -3.56 -33.72
N TYR A 352 2.08 -3.88 -34.81
CA TYR A 352 2.42 -3.41 -36.16
C TYR A 352 1.14 -3.07 -36.92
N ARG A 353 1.06 -1.87 -37.53
CA ARG A 353 -0.15 -1.37 -38.22
C ARG A 353 -1.45 -1.57 -37.41
N GLY A 354 -1.37 -1.37 -36.10
CA GLY A 354 -2.49 -1.55 -35.16
C GLY A 354 -2.80 -3.00 -34.74
N ILE A 355 -2.19 -4.00 -35.38
CA ILE A 355 -2.34 -5.42 -35.02
C ILE A 355 -1.40 -5.73 -33.87
N LYS A 356 -1.94 -6.28 -32.77
CA LYS A 356 -1.18 -6.72 -31.59
C LYS A 356 -1.02 -8.23 -31.59
N LYS A 357 0.17 -8.72 -31.27
CA LYS A 357 0.44 -10.14 -31.08
C LYS A 357 1.34 -10.35 -29.87
N VAL A 358 1.10 -11.41 -29.10
CA VAL A 358 1.96 -11.81 -27.99
C VAL A 358 2.69 -13.08 -28.38
N VAL A 359 4.00 -13.10 -28.17
CA VAL A 359 4.85 -14.24 -28.42
C VAL A 359 5.54 -14.66 -27.13
N THR A 360 5.48 -15.94 -26.83
CA THR A 360 6.06 -16.52 -25.62
C THR A 360 7.36 -17.21 -25.96
N LEU A 361 8.46 -16.73 -25.38
CA LEU A 361 9.80 -17.29 -25.53
C LEU A 361 10.28 -17.83 -24.19
N ASN A 362 11.14 -18.84 -24.19
CA ASN A 362 11.68 -19.42 -22.97
C ASN A 362 13.15 -19.86 -23.15
N SER A 363 13.78 -20.32 -22.07
CA SER A 363 15.19 -20.75 -22.08
C SER A 363 15.52 -21.85 -23.10
N ASN A 364 14.56 -22.73 -23.43
CA ASN A 364 14.74 -23.83 -24.37
C ASN A 364 14.36 -23.44 -25.81
N THR A 365 13.43 -22.50 -25.97
CA THR A 365 13.00 -21.96 -27.26
C THR A 365 13.11 -20.42 -27.22
N PRO A 366 14.34 -19.88 -27.27
CA PRO A 366 14.58 -18.44 -27.15
C PRO A 366 14.34 -17.68 -28.47
N PHE A 367 13.86 -18.36 -29.51
CA PHE A 367 13.76 -17.85 -30.88
C PHE A 367 12.36 -18.02 -31.45
N VAL A 368 11.91 -17.03 -32.23
CA VAL A 368 10.67 -17.08 -33.02
C VAL A 368 10.80 -16.25 -34.29
N ASN A 369 10.24 -16.77 -35.39
CA ASN A 369 10.05 -16.00 -36.62
C ASN A 369 8.72 -15.26 -36.61
N MET A 370 8.73 -13.96 -36.89
CA MET A 370 7.51 -13.13 -36.91
C MET A 370 6.69 -13.23 -38.21
N GLU A 371 6.79 -14.35 -38.95
CA GLU A 371 6.17 -14.60 -40.27
C GLU A 371 4.66 -14.30 -40.34
N THR A 372 3.95 -14.43 -39.22
CA THR A 372 2.48 -14.31 -39.18
C THR A 372 1.96 -12.89 -38.93
N MET A 373 2.84 -11.89 -38.75
CA MET A 373 2.40 -10.49 -38.58
C MET A 373 2.20 -9.76 -39.91
N MET A 374 2.67 -10.33 -41.01
CA MET A 374 2.74 -9.68 -42.31
C MET A 374 2.45 -10.66 -43.46
N PRO A 375 1.20 -11.16 -43.62
CA PRO A 375 0.87 -12.11 -44.67
C PRO A 375 1.09 -11.57 -46.10
N SER A 376 1.25 -10.24 -46.27
CA SER A 376 1.41 -9.58 -47.56
C SER A 376 2.81 -9.01 -47.84
N THR A 377 3.76 -9.07 -46.89
CA THR A 377 5.12 -8.55 -47.06
C THR A 377 6.13 -9.57 -46.56
N ALA A 378 7.06 -9.97 -47.44
CA ALA A 378 8.07 -11.00 -47.24
C ALA A 378 9.12 -10.73 -46.12
N LEU A 379 8.80 -9.90 -45.12
CA LEU A 379 9.68 -9.62 -43.99
C LEU A 379 9.55 -10.74 -42.95
N ASN A 380 10.40 -11.75 -43.08
CA ASN A 380 10.68 -12.68 -41.99
C ASN A 380 11.66 -12.01 -41.03
N ILE A 381 11.15 -11.43 -39.93
CA ILE A 381 11.97 -10.84 -38.88
C ILE A 381 12.20 -11.91 -37.81
N PRO A 382 13.39 -12.56 -37.78
CA PRO A 382 13.76 -13.45 -36.70
C PRO A 382 13.92 -12.63 -35.41
N LEU A 383 13.29 -13.06 -34.32
CA LEU A 383 13.45 -12.49 -32.98
C LEU A 383 14.07 -13.54 -32.06
N VAL A 384 15.22 -13.23 -31.47
CA VAL A 384 15.95 -14.09 -30.54
C VAL A 384 16.13 -13.36 -29.21
N ILE A 385 15.84 -14.01 -28.08
CA ILE A 385 16.29 -13.56 -26.77
C ILE A 385 17.69 -14.14 -26.53
N ASN A 386 18.70 -13.27 -26.48
CA ASN A 386 20.07 -13.68 -26.18
C ASN A 386 20.24 -13.94 -24.68
N THR A 387 19.75 -13.01 -23.86
CA THR A 387 19.86 -13.08 -22.39
C THR A 387 18.62 -12.49 -21.75
N PHE A 388 18.19 -13.07 -20.64
CA PHE A 388 17.15 -12.52 -19.77
C PHE A 388 17.72 -12.36 -18.36
N THR A 389 17.94 -11.12 -17.96
CA THR A 389 18.45 -10.75 -16.64
C THR A 389 17.29 -10.25 -15.81
N TYR A 390 17.11 -10.77 -14.60
CA TYR A 390 16.00 -10.40 -13.74
C TYR A 390 16.43 -10.48 -12.28
N GLU A 391 15.87 -9.60 -11.45
CA GLU A 391 16.07 -9.68 -10.01
C GLU A 391 15.08 -10.67 -9.40
N ARG A 392 15.57 -11.61 -8.59
CA ARG A 392 14.72 -12.57 -7.88
C ARG A 392 15.14 -12.71 -6.42
N PRO A 393 14.19 -12.90 -5.49
CA PRO A 393 14.52 -13.42 -4.18
C PRO A 393 15.22 -14.78 -4.34
N ALA A 394 16.20 -15.07 -3.49
CA ALA A 394 16.85 -16.39 -3.50
C ALA A 394 15.80 -17.48 -3.32
N SER A 395 15.54 -18.26 -4.39
CA SER A 395 14.61 -19.38 -4.31
C SER A 395 15.20 -20.42 -3.36
N ARG A 396 14.38 -20.94 -2.44
CA ARG A 396 14.81 -22.04 -1.59
C ARG A 396 15.16 -23.27 -2.45
N PRO A 397 16.20 -24.04 -2.08
CA PRO A 397 16.60 -25.23 -2.85
C PRO A 397 15.61 -26.39 -2.72
N THR A 398 14.73 -26.35 -1.71
CA THR A 398 13.81 -27.44 -1.38
C THR A 398 12.42 -26.94 -1.08
N MET A 399 11.42 -27.80 -1.32
CA MET A 399 10.02 -27.52 -1.08
C MET A 399 9.34 -28.70 -0.38
N LEU A 400 8.41 -28.42 0.53
CA LEU A 400 7.64 -29.42 1.27
C LEU A 400 6.18 -29.35 0.85
N SER A 401 5.62 -30.45 0.36
CA SER A 401 4.17 -30.64 0.24
C SER A 401 3.63 -31.27 1.51
N TYR A 402 2.76 -30.56 2.22
CA TYR A 402 2.17 -31.05 3.46
C TYR A 402 0.72 -30.56 3.58
N LYS A 403 -0.22 -31.51 3.77
CA LYS A 403 -1.68 -31.27 3.81
C LYS A 403 -2.20 -30.46 2.61
N GLY A 404 -1.77 -30.84 1.40
CA GLY A 404 -2.22 -30.21 0.15
C GLY A 404 -1.63 -28.82 -0.14
N LYS A 405 -0.66 -28.37 0.65
CA LYS A 405 0.00 -27.06 0.50
C LYS A 405 1.49 -27.23 0.32
N TYR A 406 2.12 -26.26 -0.36
CA TYR A 406 3.55 -26.29 -0.69
C TYR A 406 4.31 -25.18 0.04
N TYR A 407 5.46 -25.51 0.61
CA TYR A 407 6.26 -24.61 1.44
C TYR A 407 7.72 -24.61 1.01
N GLY A 408 8.29 -23.43 0.76
CA GLY A 408 9.74 -23.30 0.57
C GLY A 408 10.47 -23.52 1.89
N VAL A 409 11.22 -24.62 2.01
CA VAL A 409 11.91 -25.01 3.26
C VAL A 409 13.40 -25.21 3.02
N VAL A 410 14.16 -25.35 4.10
CA VAL A 410 15.49 -25.97 4.07
C VAL A 410 15.30 -27.41 4.51
N ALA A 411 15.71 -28.36 3.68
CA ALA A 411 15.62 -29.78 3.95
C ALA A 411 16.98 -30.46 3.84
N SER A 412 17.13 -31.57 4.56
CA SER A 412 18.32 -32.41 4.58
C SER A 412 18.53 -33.08 3.22
N ALA A 413 19.78 -33.34 2.86
CA ALA A 413 20.09 -34.12 1.66
C ALA A 413 19.58 -35.57 1.81
N LEU A 414 19.30 -36.21 0.67
CA LEU A 414 18.82 -37.60 0.65
C LEU A 414 19.82 -38.53 1.35
N ASN A 415 19.32 -39.40 2.22
CA ASN A 415 20.08 -40.34 3.06
C ASN A 415 21.06 -39.68 4.05
N MET A 416 20.91 -38.38 4.31
CA MET A 416 21.74 -37.62 5.26
C MET A 416 20.86 -36.82 6.22
N PRO A 417 20.07 -37.46 7.09
CA PRO A 417 19.20 -36.76 8.03
C PRO A 417 20.00 -35.85 8.96
N GLN A 418 19.55 -34.60 9.08
CA GLN A 418 20.15 -33.62 9.99
C GLN A 418 19.14 -33.20 11.03
N GLU A 419 19.58 -33.16 12.29
CA GLU A 419 18.75 -32.70 13.39
C GLU A 419 18.30 -31.25 13.16
N ASN A 420 17.07 -30.96 13.52
CA ASN A 420 16.45 -29.63 13.43
C ASN A 420 16.14 -29.10 12.02
N ILE A 421 16.35 -29.89 10.97
CA ILE A 421 16.07 -29.53 9.58
C ILE A 421 15.00 -30.48 9.04
N ILE A 422 14.17 -30.05 8.09
CA ILE A 422 13.17 -30.93 7.46
C ILE A 422 13.89 -32.15 6.85
N GLY A 423 13.37 -33.36 7.10
CA GLY A 423 14.08 -34.59 6.74
C GLY A 423 15.10 -35.05 7.78
N ASP A 424 14.89 -34.71 9.05
CA ASP A 424 15.51 -35.34 10.23
C ASP A 424 15.12 -36.81 10.36
N LEU A 425 13.93 -37.17 9.86
CA LEU A 425 13.53 -38.52 9.49
C LEU A 425 13.19 -38.55 8.00
N GLN A 426 13.77 -39.49 7.26
CA GLN A 426 13.56 -39.66 5.82
C GLN A 426 12.98 -41.04 5.53
N ILE A 427 11.93 -41.10 4.73
CA ILE A 427 11.31 -42.33 4.25
C ILE A 427 11.40 -42.34 2.73
N SER A 428 12.00 -43.39 2.17
CA SER A 428 12.13 -43.56 0.73
C SER A 428 10.75 -43.58 0.05
N LEU A 429 10.72 -43.12 -1.20
CA LEU A 429 9.53 -43.14 -2.05
C LEU A 429 9.27 -44.53 -2.65
N ASP A 430 10.27 -45.41 -2.62
CA ASP A 430 10.20 -46.75 -3.21
C ASP A 430 9.30 -47.68 -2.39
N THR A 431 8.82 -48.75 -3.03
CA THR A 431 7.94 -49.77 -2.42
C THR A 431 8.56 -50.46 -1.20
N ALA A 432 9.89 -50.46 -1.09
CA ALA A 432 10.62 -51.00 0.05
C ALA A 432 10.55 -50.12 1.32
N GLN A 433 10.15 -48.84 1.20
CA GLN A 433 10.01 -47.87 2.31
C GLN A 433 11.16 -47.90 3.32
N SER A 434 12.41 -47.81 2.85
CA SER A 434 13.55 -47.66 3.75
C SER A 434 13.42 -46.35 4.55
N ILE A 435 13.73 -46.42 5.84
CA ILE A 435 13.65 -45.28 6.76
C ILE A 435 15.07 -44.97 7.23
N VAL A 436 15.48 -43.71 7.09
CA VAL A 436 16.80 -43.22 7.49
C VAL A 436 16.63 -42.18 8.58
N PHE A 437 17.36 -42.37 9.68
CA PHE A 437 17.37 -41.50 10.86
C PHE A 437 18.80 -41.37 11.40
N SER A 438 19.16 -40.21 11.96
CA SER A 438 20.50 -40.00 12.53
C SER A 438 20.53 -40.38 14.01
N GLU A 439 21.17 -41.50 14.34
CA GLU A 439 21.28 -42.01 15.71
C GLU A 439 22.14 -41.14 16.62
N VAL A 440 23.07 -40.36 16.04
CA VAL A 440 24.01 -39.49 16.76
C VAL A 440 23.30 -38.49 17.67
N HIS A 441 22.03 -38.17 17.38
CA HIS A 441 21.25 -37.17 18.10
C HIS A 441 20.24 -37.75 19.10
N LEU A 442 20.36 -39.03 19.45
CA LEU A 442 19.48 -39.69 20.41
C LEU A 442 20.23 -40.08 21.70
N PRO A 443 20.55 -39.12 22.58
CA PRO A 443 21.12 -39.46 23.88
C PRO A 443 20.11 -40.23 24.71
N CYS A 444 20.53 -41.41 25.17
CA CYS A 444 19.80 -42.23 26.12
C CYS A 444 20.53 -42.24 27.46
N SER A 445 19.78 -42.04 28.54
CA SER A 445 20.27 -42.13 29.91
C SER A 445 19.35 -43.02 30.74
N THR A 446 19.93 -43.76 31.67
CA THR A 446 19.19 -44.54 32.65
C THR A 446 19.15 -43.81 34.00
N ALA A 447 18.01 -43.91 34.67
CA ALA A 447 17.84 -43.53 36.07
C ALA A 447 17.12 -44.67 36.79
N GLY A 448 17.87 -45.46 37.56
CA GLY A 448 17.41 -46.72 38.13
C GLY A 448 17.11 -47.75 37.03
N CYS A 449 15.84 -48.08 36.84
CA CYS A 449 15.38 -49.01 35.78
C CYS A 449 14.58 -48.28 34.72
N ILE A 450 14.53 -46.95 34.78
CA ILE A 450 13.87 -46.13 33.79
C ILE A 450 14.92 -45.72 32.77
N VAL A 451 14.59 -45.92 31.50
CA VAL A 451 15.40 -45.47 30.37
C VAL A 451 14.68 -44.27 29.79
N SER A 452 15.40 -43.17 29.64
CA SER A 452 14.92 -41.98 28.95
C SER A 452 15.82 -41.73 27.74
N CYS A 453 15.26 -41.81 26.55
CA CYS A 453 15.93 -41.36 25.33
C CYS A 453 15.23 -40.08 24.87
N THR A 454 15.98 -38.98 24.83
CA THR A 454 15.41 -37.68 24.47
C THR A 454 15.80 -37.32 23.05
N THR A 455 14.81 -37.03 22.20
CA THR A 455 15.03 -36.33 20.93
C THR A 455 14.54 -34.91 21.02
N LYS A 456 15.05 -34.04 20.16
CA LYS A 456 14.35 -32.80 19.85
C LYS A 456 13.02 -33.10 19.16
N GLU A 457 12.10 -32.14 19.24
CA GLU A 457 10.82 -32.22 18.54
C GLU A 457 11.05 -32.34 17.02
N PRO A 458 10.34 -33.25 16.32
CA PRO A 458 10.48 -33.42 14.88
C PRO A 458 10.41 -32.10 14.12
N ALA A 459 11.28 -31.92 13.12
CA ALA A 459 11.35 -30.68 12.37
C ALA A 459 10.01 -30.33 11.68
N LEU A 460 9.26 -31.34 11.25
CA LEU A 460 7.92 -31.18 10.68
C LEU A 460 6.93 -30.60 11.69
N ASN A 461 6.91 -31.11 12.92
CA ASN A 461 6.02 -30.61 13.98
C ASN A 461 6.30 -29.13 14.27
N ARG A 462 7.58 -28.77 14.47
CA ARG A 462 7.98 -27.38 14.71
C ARG A 462 7.61 -26.43 13.57
N LEU A 463 7.70 -26.89 12.33
CA LEU A 463 7.24 -26.11 11.17
C LEU A 463 5.74 -25.87 11.24
N THR A 464 4.95 -26.86 11.66
CA THR A 464 3.50 -26.74 11.73
C THR A 464 3.00 -25.95 12.94
N SER A 465 3.68 -26.05 14.09
CA SER A 465 3.30 -25.38 15.34
C SER A 465 3.70 -23.91 15.37
N ASN A 466 4.92 -23.57 14.91
CA ASN A 466 5.46 -22.21 15.04
C ASN A 466 5.13 -21.30 13.85
N SER A 467 4.51 -21.81 12.79
CA SER A 467 4.57 -21.13 11.50
C SER A 467 3.25 -20.85 10.77
N PRO A 468 2.13 -20.49 11.41
CA PRO A 468 0.95 -20.02 10.66
C PRO A 468 1.27 -18.82 9.72
N TYR A 469 2.38 -18.10 9.95
CA TYR A 469 2.87 -17.00 9.13
C TYR A 469 3.82 -17.36 7.97
N LEU A 470 4.50 -18.53 7.94
CA LEU A 470 5.20 -18.98 6.71
C LEU A 470 4.25 -19.67 5.72
N LEU A 471 3.04 -20.07 6.17
CA LEU A 471 2.07 -20.81 5.36
C LEU A 471 1.11 -19.90 4.57
N SER A 472 1.15 -18.57 4.75
CA SER A 472 0.10 -17.65 4.27
C SER A 472 0.52 -16.55 3.29
N LYS A 473 1.82 -16.39 2.98
CA LYS A 473 2.28 -15.23 2.16
C LYS A 473 2.90 -15.57 0.81
N ASP A 474 3.04 -16.84 0.53
CA ASP A 474 3.66 -17.34 -0.68
C ASP A 474 2.52 -17.80 -1.61
N ASP A 475 1.76 -16.83 -2.13
CA ASP A 475 0.68 -17.02 -3.12
C ASP A 475 1.28 -17.36 -4.50
N PHE A 476 2.15 -18.37 -4.53
CA PHE A 476 2.78 -18.82 -5.75
C PHE A 476 1.79 -19.68 -6.52
N ARG A 477 1.71 -19.40 -7.82
CA ARG A 477 1.08 -20.30 -8.77
C ARG A 477 1.94 -21.55 -8.87
N THR A 478 1.59 -22.52 -8.05
CA THR A 478 2.23 -23.83 -8.03
C THR A 478 1.49 -24.72 -9.02
N VAL A 479 2.20 -25.22 -10.03
CA VAL A 479 1.65 -26.20 -10.98
C VAL A 479 2.21 -27.56 -10.60
N VAL A 480 1.30 -28.50 -10.36
CA VAL A 480 1.64 -29.87 -9.95
C VAL A 480 1.42 -30.77 -11.16
N SER A 481 2.39 -31.63 -11.46
CA SER A 481 2.21 -32.65 -12.50
C SER A 481 1.11 -33.63 -12.11
N GLU A 482 0.41 -34.24 -13.05
CA GLU A 482 -0.63 -35.24 -12.77
C GLU A 482 -0.13 -36.42 -11.91
N SER A 483 1.13 -36.83 -12.10
CA SER A 483 1.79 -37.88 -11.29
C SER A 483 2.40 -37.35 -9.97
N GLU A 484 2.26 -36.06 -9.70
CA GLU A 484 2.92 -35.29 -8.63
C GLU A 484 4.45 -35.41 -8.60
N ASN A 485 5.09 -36.07 -9.56
CA ASN A 485 6.53 -36.35 -9.58
C ASN A 485 7.38 -35.10 -9.65
N TRP A 486 6.83 -34.03 -10.22
CA TRP A 486 7.42 -32.72 -10.16
C TRP A 486 6.38 -31.66 -9.85
N VAL A 487 6.87 -30.56 -9.30
CA VAL A 487 6.09 -29.37 -8.99
C VAL A 487 6.85 -28.18 -9.50
N SER A 488 6.17 -27.23 -10.14
CA SER A 488 6.78 -25.98 -10.58
C SER A 488 6.21 -24.80 -9.84
N ARG A 489 7.10 -23.93 -9.38
CA ARG A 489 6.79 -22.63 -8.81
C ARG A 489 6.99 -21.58 -9.87
N ASN A 490 5.91 -20.89 -10.23
CA ASN A 490 5.92 -19.83 -11.23
C ASN A 490 5.89 -18.48 -10.51
N GLU A 491 6.85 -17.62 -10.82
CA GLU A 491 7.03 -16.31 -10.21
C GLU A 491 7.05 -15.26 -11.30
N ASP A 492 6.18 -14.27 -11.18
CA ASP A 492 6.21 -13.11 -12.06
C ASP A 492 7.42 -12.26 -11.67
N VAL A 493 8.31 -11.98 -12.63
CA VAL A 493 9.57 -11.26 -12.40
C VAL A 493 9.68 -10.10 -13.36
N THR A 494 10.19 -8.98 -12.85
CA THR A 494 10.60 -7.84 -13.67
C THR A 494 12.04 -8.03 -14.09
N GLY A 495 12.30 -7.87 -15.38
CA GLY A 495 13.63 -8.08 -15.91
C GLY A 495 13.89 -7.35 -17.22
N THR A 496 15.10 -7.55 -17.67
CA THR A 496 15.72 -6.93 -18.83
C THR A 496 16.09 -8.04 -19.82
N VAL A 497 15.59 -7.93 -21.04
CA VAL A 497 15.78 -8.89 -22.11
C VAL A 497 16.69 -8.28 -23.16
N THR A 498 17.81 -8.93 -23.45
CA THR A 498 18.61 -8.59 -24.62
C THR A 498 18.05 -9.37 -25.80
N ILE A 499 17.47 -8.66 -26.77
CA ILE A 499 16.92 -9.24 -27.98
C ILE A 499 17.85 -8.98 -29.17
N SER A 500 17.93 -9.94 -30.08
CA SER A 500 18.45 -9.76 -31.43
C SER A 500 17.29 -9.88 -32.41
N PHE A 501 17.20 -8.94 -33.36
CA PHE A 501 16.27 -9.03 -34.48
C PHE A 501 17.01 -8.85 -35.81
N GLY A 502 16.66 -9.65 -36.82
CA GLY A 502 17.33 -9.67 -38.12
C GLY A 502 16.49 -9.11 -39.27
N SER A 503 17.13 -8.83 -40.40
CA SER A 503 16.49 -8.59 -41.70
C SER A 503 15.60 -7.33 -41.79
N VAL A 504 15.87 -6.31 -40.96
CA VAL A 504 15.18 -5.00 -41.06
C VAL A 504 16.13 -3.98 -41.69
N GLN A 505 15.80 -3.50 -42.89
CA GLN A 505 16.49 -2.35 -43.48
C GLN A 505 16.04 -1.08 -42.74
N LEU A 506 16.77 -0.68 -41.69
CA LEU A 506 16.50 0.56 -40.95
C LEU A 506 17.01 1.74 -41.77
N LYS A 507 16.09 2.58 -42.27
CA LYS A 507 16.43 3.65 -43.23
C LYS A 507 17.16 4.84 -42.60
N GLU A 508 16.97 5.07 -41.30
CA GLU A 508 17.63 6.15 -40.55
C GLU A 508 17.50 5.84 -39.05
N LEU A 509 18.64 5.68 -38.38
CA LEU A 509 18.68 5.44 -36.94
C LEU A 509 18.83 6.80 -36.25
N VAL A 510 17.71 7.43 -35.91
CA VAL A 510 17.70 8.73 -35.24
C VAL A 510 17.96 8.52 -33.74
N VAL A 511 19.24 8.55 -33.35
CA VAL A 511 19.64 8.59 -31.95
C VAL A 511 19.40 10.02 -31.46
N ILE A 512 18.29 10.24 -30.76
CA ILE A 512 18.05 11.53 -30.09
C ILE A 512 18.55 11.40 -28.65
N ASP A 513 19.58 12.15 -28.28
CA ASP A 513 20.18 12.07 -26.95
C ASP A 513 19.16 12.31 -25.83
N ALA A 514 19.32 11.59 -24.72
CA ALA A 514 18.56 11.81 -23.50
C ALA A 514 19.03 13.11 -22.84
N LYS A 515 18.09 13.91 -22.37
CA LYS A 515 18.31 15.22 -21.74
C LYS A 515 17.42 15.33 -20.53
N CYS A 516 18.01 15.09 -19.38
CA CYS A 516 17.40 15.32 -18.08
C CYS A 516 18.46 15.88 -17.13
N ARG A 517 18.11 16.04 -15.86
CA ARG A 517 19.07 16.25 -14.78
C ARG A 517 18.87 15.12 -13.76
N ILE A 518 19.94 14.41 -13.44
CA ILE A 518 19.88 13.28 -12.52
C ILE A 518 20.06 13.80 -11.09
N ASN A 519 19.24 13.36 -10.15
CA ASN A 519 19.35 13.69 -8.74
C ASN A 519 19.42 12.41 -7.91
N ILE A 520 20.14 12.48 -6.80
CA ILE A 520 20.25 11.40 -5.84
C ILE A 520 19.31 11.70 -4.69
N ILE A 521 18.34 10.82 -4.48
CA ILE A 521 17.36 10.94 -3.41
C ILE A 521 17.98 10.49 -2.10
N MET A 522 18.65 9.34 -2.11
CA MET A 522 19.30 8.78 -0.92
C MET A 522 20.41 7.80 -1.30
N THR A 523 21.33 7.59 -0.38
CA THR A 523 22.39 6.57 -0.43
C THR A 523 22.23 5.66 0.79
N SER A 524 22.60 4.39 0.66
CA SER A 524 22.57 3.44 1.78
C SER A 524 23.70 2.45 1.65
N ALA A 525 24.46 2.25 2.73
CA ALA A 525 25.49 1.23 2.82
C ALA A 525 25.49 0.56 4.19
N CYS A 526 25.97 -0.68 4.26
CA CYS A 526 26.10 -1.40 5.51
C CYS A 526 27.45 -2.11 5.60
N ASP A 527 28.13 -1.91 6.73
CA ASP A 527 29.34 -2.68 7.05
C ASP A 527 28.94 -4.04 7.66
N GLY A 528 29.47 -5.12 7.08
CA GLY A 528 29.22 -6.49 7.53
C GLY A 528 27.90 -7.11 7.03
N CYS A 529 27.11 -6.41 6.22
CA CYS A 529 25.93 -6.97 5.57
C CYS A 529 26.25 -7.68 4.25
N LEU A 530 25.37 -8.59 3.82
CA LEU A 530 25.39 -9.15 2.46
C LEU A 530 24.90 -8.16 1.40
N ASP A 531 24.21 -7.10 1.81
CA ASP A 531 23.67 -6.08 0.91
C ASP A 531 24.77 -5.12 0.45
N LYS A 532 24.91 -4.94 -0.86
CA LYS A 532 25.85 -3.98 -1.46
C LYS A 532 25.37 -2.54 -1.25
N PRO A 533 26.28 -1.55 -1.16
CA PRO A 533 25.90 -0.14 -1.14
C PRO A 533 25.03 0.22 -2.35
N PHE A 534 24.02 1.06 -2.19
CA PHE A 534 23.16 1.49 -3.30
C PHE A 534 22.67 2.94 -3.19
N ALA A 535 22.50 3.59 -4.33
CA ALA A 535 21.97 4.95 -4.44
C ALA A 535 20.62 4.92 -5.16
N VAL A 536 19.64 5.67 -4.65
CA VAL A 536 18.35 5.88 -5.30
C VAL A 536 18.42 7.15 -6.13
N MET A 537 18.25 7.00 -7.43
CA MET A 537 18.36 8.08 -8.41
C MET A 537 16.98 8.46 -8.95
N SER A 538 16.83 9.72 -9.32
CA SER A 538 15.63 10.26 -9.97
C SER A 538 16.02 11.28 -11.03
N SER A 539 15.13 11.57 -11.97
CA SER A 539 15.39 12.58 -13.01
C SER A 539 14.45 13.78 -12.86
N ASP A 540 14.98 15.00 -12.92
CA ASP A 540 14.21 16.24 -13.06
C ASP A 540 14.52 16.94 -14.40
N LYS A 541 13.74 17.97 -14.72
CA LYS A 541 13.90 18.79 -15.94
C LYS A 541 14.06 17.97 -17.23
N MET A 542 13.32 16.88 -17.33
CA MET A 542 13.41 15.96 -18.45
C MET A 542 12.80 16.60 -19.70
N THR A 543 13.60 16.64 -20.78
CA THR A 543 13.15 17.07 -22.11
C THR A 543 13.12 15.90 -23.08
N THR A 544 14.00 14.91 -22.89
CA THR A 544 13.99 13.65 -23.62
C THR A 544 14.40 12.49 -22.72
N ASP A 545 13.58 11.44 -22.70
CA ASP A 545 13.81 10.19 -21.98
C ASP A 545 14.92 9.37 -22.65
N GLY A 546 15.56 8.49 -21.88
CA GLY A 546 16.58 7.55 -22.35
C GLY A 546 17.74 7.33 -21.37
N ALA A 547 18.79 6.64 -21.81
CA ALA A 547 19.97 6.38 -21.00
C ALA A 547 21.08 7.41 -21.24
N VAL A 548 21.82 7.76 -20.18
CA VAL A 548 22.99 8.65 -20.22
C VAL A 548 24.21 7.94 -19.65
N GLU A 549 25.31 7.99 -20.41
CA GLU A 549 26.60 7.45 -19.98
C GLU A 549 27.25 8.36 -18.95
N TYR A 550 28.00 7.76 -18.03
CA TYR A 550 28.68 8.48 -16.97
C TYR A 550 30.11 7.97 -16.80
N ILE A 551 30.95 8.82 -16.20
CA ILE A 551 32.31 8.52 -15.77
C ILE A 551 32.31 8.61 -14.25
N SER A 552 32.75 7.57 -13.56
CA SER A 552 32.64 7.49 -12.10
C SER A 552 33.91 6.91 -11.49
N ASN A 553 34.32 7.44 -10.33
CA ASN A 553 35.38 6.82 -9.50
C ASN A 553 34.87 5.57 -8.74
N CYS A 554 33.56 5.35 -8.71
CA CYS A 554 32.91 4.16 -8.17
C CYS A 554 32.46 3.22 -9.28
N THR A 555 32.62 1.92 -9.06
CA THR A 555 32.06 0.87 -9.94
C THR A 555 30.62 0.59 -9.57
N TRP A 556 29.72 0.57 -10.55
CA TRP A 556 28.29 0.31 -10.39
C TRP A 556 27.86 -0.96 -11.12
N ASP A 557 26.70 -1.50 -10.75
CA ASP A 557 26.06 -2.64 -11.39
C ASP A 557 25.38 -2.29 -12.73
N VAL A 558 25.13 -1.00 -12.97
CA VAL A 558 24.56 -0.47 -14.22
C VAL A 558 25.59 0.37 -15.00
N PRO A 559 25.72 0.19 -16.32
CA PRO A 559 26.69 0.94 -17.13
C PRO A 559 26.21 2.33 -17.58
N PHE A 560 24.96 2.70 -17.29
CA PHE A 560 24.36 3.99 -17.62
C PHE A 560 23.33 4.41 -16.57
N PHE A 561 23.01 5.70 -16.51
CA PHE A 561 21.90 6.25 -15.73
C PHE A 561 20.68 6.49 -16.61
N GLN A 562 19.48 6.38 -16.05
CA GLN A 562 18.24 6.47 -16.81
C GLN A 562 17.54 7.81 -16.56
N CYS A 563 17.33 8.59 -17.61
CA CYS A 563 16.38 9.70 -17.65
C CYS A 563 14.96 9.13 -17.70
N SER A 564 14.31 9.03 -16.54
CA SER A 564 12.95 8.50 -16.38
C SER A 564 12.19 9.29 -15.30
N ASN A 565 10.87 9.34 -15.43
CA ASN A 565 9.97 9.90 -14.41
C ASN A 565 9.95 9.07 -13.10
N GLU A 566 10.38 7.81 -13.16
CA GLU A 566 10.39 6.90 -12.01
C GLU A 566 11.79 6.81 -11.38
N PRO A 567 11.91 6.87 -10.04
CA PRO A 567 13.17 6.67 -9.37
C PRO A 567 13.63 5.20 -9.49
N TYR A 568 14.93 4.99 -9.60
CA TYR A 568 15.52 3.65 -9.70
C TYR A 568 16.74 3.51 -8.79
N ILE A 569 17.15 2.27 -8.53
CA ILE A 569 18.26 1.93 -7.64
C ILE A 569 19.48 1.55 -8.47
N ALA A 570 20.63 2.18 -8.21
CA ALA A 570 21.93 1.78 -8.73
C ALA A 570 22.78 1.23 -7.57
N LYS A 571 23.32 0.01 -7.71
CA LYS A 571 24.12 -0.64 -6.66
C LYS A 571 25.61 -0.47 -6.97
N GLN A 572 26.37 -0.12 -5.96
CA GLN A 572 27.81 -0.03 -6.05
C GLN A 572 28.42 -1.44 -5.95
N LEU A 573 29.31 -1.76 -6.89
CA LEU A 573 30.12 -2.98 -6.84
C LEU A 573 31.42 -2.77 -6.05
N SER A 574 31.90 -1.53 -6.00
CA SER A 574 33.05 -1.09 -5.21
C SER A 574 32.65 -0.73 -3.76
N SER A 575 33.61 -0.75 -2.83
CA SER A 575 33.41 -0.35 -1.42
C SER A 575 33.85 1.10 -1.14
N ASN A 576 33.86 1.96 -2.15
CA ASN A 576 34.25 3.35 -1.99
C ASN A 576 33.17 4.10 -1.22
N LYS A 577 33.56 4.86 -0.18
CA LYS A 577 32.61 5.65 0.62
C LYS A 577 32.06 6.86 -0.13
N ASN A 578 32.88 7.44 -1.01
CA ASN A 578 32.56 8.70 -1.69
C ASN A 578 32.57 8.46 -3.20
N CYS A 579 31.47 8.80 -3.86
CA CYS A 579 31.31 8.63 -5.30
C CYS A 579 31.16 9.97 -5.99
N ARG A 580 32.01 10.17 -7.00
CA ARG A 580 31.96 11.27 -7.94
C ARG A 580 31.58 10.71 -9.30
N VAL A 581 30.45 11.15 -9.82
CA VAL A 581 29.91 10.74 -11.11
C VAL A 581 29.77 11.94 -12.02
N GLU A 582 30.49 11.94 -13.13
CA GLU A 582 30.41 12.93 -14.19
C GLU A 582 29.55 12.39 -15.33
N ILE A 583 28.61 13.20 -15.82
CA ILE A 583 27.72 12.88 -16.93
C ILE A 583 28.00 13.91 -18.03
N PRO A 584 28.98 13.65 -18.92
CA PRO A 584 29.49 14.65 -19.87
C PRO A 584 28.39 15.21 -20.78
N LYS A 585 27.48 14.34 -21.25
CA LYS A 585 26.39 14.73 -22.15
C LYS A 585 25.39 15.70 -21.52
N LEU A 586 25.22 15.64 -20.19
CA LEU A 586 24.33 16.53 -19.45
C LEU A 586 25.08 17.73 -18.87
N ASN A 587 26.40 17.78 -19.02
CA ASN A 587 27.29 18.72 -18.32
C ASN A 587 26.99 18.76 -16.81
N GLN A 588 26.86 17.57 -16.21
CA GLN A 588 26.46 17.40 -14.82
C GLN A 588 27.52 16.59 -14.07
N THR A 589 27.82 17.00 -12.84
CA THR A 589 28.63 16.22 -11.89
C THR A 589 27.83 16.00 -10.62
N LEU A 590 27.88 14.79 -10.09
CA LEU A 590 27.22 14.35 -8.88
C LEU A 590 28.28 13.87 -7.89
N ASP A 591 28.33 14.49 -6.73
CA ASP A 591 29.22 14.11 -5.63
C ASP A 591 28.35 13.71 -4.44
N PHE A 592 28.55 12.50 -3.93
CA PHE A 592 27.75 11.97 -2.83
C PHE A 592 28.46 10.87 -2.07
N ASP A 593 28.08 10.74 -0.79
CA ASP A 593 28.69 9.81 0.14
C ASP A 593 27.71 8.71 0.53
N PHE A 594 28.24 7.51 0.73
CA PHE A 594 27.53 6.38 1.27
C PHE A 594 27.67 6.38 2.80
N GLU A 595 26.55 6.51 3.49
CA GLU A 595 26.52 6.38 4.95
C GLU A 595 26.53 4.88 5.31
N TYR A 596 27.69 4.39 5.73
CA TYR A 596 27.86 3.00 6.16
C TYR A 596 27.37 2.84 7.59
N ILE A 597 26.31 2.04 7.75
CA ILE A 597 25.78 1.68 9.06
C ILE A 597 26.30 0.29 9.42
N PHE A 598 27.09 0.20 10.50
CA PHE A 598 27.51 -1.09 11.04
C PHE A 598 26.32 -1.78 11.72
N ARG A 599 25.86 -2.89 11.16
CA ARG A 599 24.83 -3.74 11.76
C ARG A 599 25.55 -4.93 12.39
N GLY A 600 25.74 -4.85 13.70
CA GLY A 600 26.63 -5.71 14.48
C GLY A 600 26.58 -7.22 14.18
N GLU A 601 27.69 -7.85 14.52
CA GLU A 601 28.03 -9.26 14.44
C GLU A 601 26.84 -10.21 14.67
N ILE A 602 26.69 -11.20 13.78
CA ILE A 602 25.70 -12.28 13.90
C ILE A 602 26.12 -13.20 15.06
N SER A 603 25.91 -12.74 16.29
CA SER A 603 25.95 -13.57 17.48
C SER A 603 24.72 -14.48 17.44
N SER A 604 24.90 -15.71 16.96
CA SER A 604 23.93 -16.78 17.16
C SER A 604 23.63 -16.91 18.65
N MET A 605 22.36 -16.68 19.02
CA MET A 605 21.79 -16.83 20.36
C MET A 605 22.14 -15.74 21.39
N ARG A 606 21.27 -14.73 21.52
CA ARG A 606 20.87 -14.22 22.84
C ARG A 606 19.36 -14.18 22.96
N SER A 607 18.87 -14.65 24.10
CA SER A 607 17.48 -14.63 24.53
C SER A 607 16.91 -13.22 24.42
N ILE A 608 15.74 -13.09 23.80
CA ILE A 608 14.97 -11.86 23.70
C ILE A 608 14.63 -11.41 25.13
N GLN A 609 15.35 -10.41 25.64
CA GLN A 609 14.84 -9.60 26.74
C GLN A 609 13.73 -8.72 26.18
N SER A 610 12.54 -8.80 26.77
CA SER A 610 11.43 -7.92 26.45
C SER A 610 11.82 -6.47 26.74
N GLU A 611 11.86 -5.65 25.70
CA GLU A 611 12.12 -4.22 25.82
C GLU A 611 11.04 -3.50 26.66
N SER A 612 11.40 -2.41 27.32
CA SER A 612 10.48 -1.65 28.16
C SER A 612 9.56 -0.76 27.30
N PHE A 613 8.32 -0.51 27.76
CA PHE A 613 7.37 0.37 27.06
C PHE A 613 7.92 1.79 26.83
N ALA A 614 8.85 2.25 27.68
CA ALA A 614 9.49 3.55 27.55
C ALA A 614 10.38 3.63 26.30
N ASP A 615 11.11 2.56 25.97
CA ASP A 615 11.96 2.49 24.79
C ASP A 615 11.13 2.47 23.50
N ILE A 616 9.95 1.85 23.56
CA ILE A 616 8.99 1.87 22.46
C ILE A 616 8.45 3.27 22.21
N ALA A 617 8.04 3.96 23.27
CA ALA A 617 7.52 5.32 23.17
C ALA A 617 8.58 6.31 22.68
N ALA A 618 9.82 6.20 23.16
CA ALA A 618 10.94 7.04 22.72
C ALA A 618 11.22 6.88 21.23
N ASN A 619 11.28 5.64 20.74
CA ASN A 619 11.55 5.36 19.33
C ASN A 619 10.42 5.85 18.39
N ILE A 620 9.15 5.69 18.79
CA ILE A 620 8.02 6.25 18.03
C ILE A 620 8.09 7.78 18.01
N GLY A 621 8.42 8.41 19.14
CA GLY A 621 8.56 9.86 19.26
C GLY A 621 9.67 10.44 18.38
N THR A 622 10.66 9.66 17.99
CA THR A 622 11.73 10.07 17.07
C THR A 622 11.48 9.69 15.60
N ASP A 623 10.42 8.95 15.27
CA ASP A 623 10.17 8.50 13.89
C ASP A 623 9.61 9.66 13.03
N PRO A 624 10.28 10.06 11.93
CA PRO A 624 9.79 11.13 11.06
C PRO A 624 8.45 10.80 10.37
N ASN A 625 8.12 9.52 10.18
CA ASN A 625 6.83 9.11 9.62
C ASN A 625 5.69 9.32 10.62
N PHE A 626 5.96 9.18 11.93
CA PHE A 626 4.99 9.51 12.98
C PHE A 626 4.63 10.99 12.91
N TRP A 627 5.63 11.88 12.92
CA TRP A 627 5.40 13.33 12.83
C TRP A 627 4.80 13.75 11.49
N GLY A 628 5.26 13.17 10.38
CA GLY A 628 4.73 13.44 9.05
C GLY A 628 3.25 13.06 8.93
N SER A 629 2.86 11.88 9.43
CA SER A 629 1.47 11.43 9.44
C SER A 629 0.60 12.24 10.41
N LEU A 630 1.12 12.59 11.59
CA LEU A 630 0.45 13.44 12.57
C LEU A 630 0.13 14.83 11.97
N VAL A 631 1.13 15.51 11.41
CA VAL A 631 0.98 16.87 10.87
C VAL A 631 0.08 16.88 9.63
N SER A 632 0.28 15.95 8.69
CA SER A 632 -0.54 15.87 7.47
C SER A 632 -2.01 15.56 7.78
N SER A 633 -2.26 14.61 8.69
CA SER A 633 -3.63 14.25 9.10
C SER A 633 -4.31 15.38 9.87
N LEU A 634 -3.59 16.04 10.78
CA LEU A 634 -4.11 17.20 11.51
C LEU A 634 -4.46 18.34 10.56
N THR A 635 -3.59 18.64 9.59
CA THR A 635 -3.82 19.70 8.59
C THR A 635 -5.00 19.36 7.69
N MET A 636 -5.15 18.10 7.26
CA MET A 636 -6.28 17.65 6.45
C MET A 636 -7.61 17.74 7.22
N MET A 637 -7.64 17.35 8.50
CA MET A 637 -8.87 17.46 9.30
C MET A 637 -9.24 18.92 9.58
N LEU A 638 -8.25 19.78 9.85
CA LEU A 638 -8.49 21.22 10.02
C LEU A 638 -8.96 21.87 8.70
N SER A 639 -8.41 21.50 7.55
CA SER A 639 -8.86 22.03 6.26
C SER A 639 -10.30 21.59 5.94
N LEU A 640 -10.64 20.32 6.15
CA LEU A 640 -12.00 19.82 5.97
C LEU A 640 -13.02 20.53 6.87
N THR A 641 -12.67 20.82 8.11
CA THR A 641 -13.56 21.57 9.03
C THR A 641 -13.70 23.03 8.61
N THR A 642 -12.64 23.70 8.14
CA THR A 642 -12.76 25.07 7.59
C THR A 642 -13.64 25.11 6.35
N ILE A 643 -13.50 24.15 5.42
CA ILE A 643 -14.35 24.03 4.24
C ILE A 643 -15.81 23.78 4.64
N GLY A 644 -16.04 22.84 5.56
CA GLY A 644 -17.39 22.53 6.07
C GLY A 644 -18.06 23.74 6.71
N THR A 645 -17.34 24.49 7.55
CA THR A 645 -17.88 25.72 8.18
C THR A 645 -18.15 26.83 7.17
N MET A 646 -17.33 26.97 6.12
CA MET A 646 -17.60 27.91 5.03
C MET A 646 -18.86 27.52 4.24
N LEU A 647 -19.02 26.24 3.90
CA LEU A 647 -20.21 25.75 3.19
C LEU A 647 -21.50 25.97 4.00
N ILE A 648 -21.47 25.72 5.31
CA ILE A 648 -22.62 26.00 6.19
C ILE A 648 -22.92 27.51 6.22
N LYS A 649 -21.90 28.37 6.29
CA LYS A 649 -22.08 29.84 6.27
C LYS A 649 -22.66 30.32 4.94
N LEU A 650 -22.16 29.80 3.81
CA LEU A 650 -22.68 30.11 2.47
C LEU A 650 -24.13 29.63 2.31
N GLY A 651 -24.45 28.43 2.83
CA GLY A 651 -25.81 27.91 2.87
C GLY A 651 -26.76 28.82 3.66
N ARG A 652 -26.36 29.26 4.87
CA ARG A 652 -27.15 30.22 5.67
C ARG A 652 -27.35 31.55 4.97
N LEU A 653 -26.32 32.08 4.30
CA LEU A 653 -26.43 33.32 3.51
C LEU A 653 -27.36 33.15 2.31
N GLY A 654 -27.30 32.00 1.61
CA GLY A 654 -28.20 31.65 0.51
C GLY A 654 -29.65 31.54 0.96
N VAL A 655 -29.89 30.95 2.12
CA VAL A 655 -31.23 30.87 2.72
C VAL A 655 -31.77 32.25 3.10
N LEU A 656 -30.93 33.13 3.66
CA LEU A 656 -31.31 34.51 3.99
C LEU A 656 -31.60 35.36 2.75
N SER A 657 -30.85 35.17 1.65
CA SER A 657 -31.12 35.86 0.40
C SER A 657 -32.41 35.38 -0.26
N ILE A 658 -32.71 34.07 -0.19
CA ILE A 658 -33.99 33.51 -0.64
C ILE A 658 -35.15 34.06 0.20
N ALA A 659 -35.03 34.10 1.53
CA ALA A 659 -36.05 34.67 2.41
C ALA A 659 -36.30 36.17 2.16
N LYS A 660 -35.24 36.93 1.84
CA LYS A 660 -35.36 38.35 1.47
C LYS A 660 -36.09 38.55 0.14
N GLU A 661 -35.89 37.64 -0.81
CA GLU A 661 -36.53 37.75 -2.12
C GLU A 661 -37.98 37.27 -2.09
N SER A 662 -38.32 36.25 -1.29
CA SER A 662 -39.72 35.85 -1.05
C SER A 662 -40.53 36.96 -0.37
N GLN A 663 -39.92 37.74 0.52
CA GLN A 663 -40.60 38.86 1.18
C GLN A 663 -40.93 40.04 0.24
N LYS A 664 -40.24 40.15 -0.91
CA LYS A 664 -40.59 41.15 -1.95
C LYS A 664 -41.73 40.70 -2.86
N ARG A 665 -42.05 39.40 -2.89
CA ARG A 665 -43.11 38.81 -3.72
C ARG A 665 -44.00 37.92 -2.84
N PRO A 666 -44.90 38.51 -2.03
CA PRO A 666 -45.77 37.75 -1.14
C PRO A 666 -46.68 36.75 -1.89
N ASP A 667 -46.86 36.91 -3.19
CA ASP A 667 -47.67 36.04 -4.03
C ASP A 667 -46.97 34.72 -4.42
N LEU A 668 -45.67 34.56 -4.11
CA LEU A 668 -44.91 33.32 -4.33
C LEU A 668 -44.74 32.56 -3.00
N VAL A 669 -45.77 31.84 -2.59
CA VAL A 669 -45.70 30.89 -1.47
C VAL A 669 -45.01 29.60 -1.95
N ILE A 670 -43.69 29.51 -1.76
CA ILE A 670 -42.96 28.25 -1.87
C ILE A 670 -42.56 27.80 -0.46
N ILE A 671 -43.40 26.92 0.09
CA ILE A 671 -43.21 25.90 1.13
C ILE A 671 -42.02 26.09 2.11
N PRO A 672 -42.27 26.36 3.41
CA PRO A 672 -41.30 26.19 4.48
C PRO A 672 -41.45 24.80 5.11
N ARG A 673 -40.79 23.77 4.55
CA ARG A 673 -40.63 22.46 5.24
C ARG A 673 -39.18 22.00 5.42
N LEU A 674 -38.20 22.76 4.93
CA LEU A 674 -36.78 22.42 5.04
C LEU A 674 -36.10 22.95 6.31
N PHE A 675 -36.80 23.72 7.15
CA PHE A 675 -36.18 24.40 8.30
C PHE A 675 -36.15 23.61 9.62
N SER A 676 -36.75 22.42 9.67
CA SER A 676 -36.76 21.58 10.89
C SER A 676 -35.50 20.72 11.08
N PHE A 677 -34.53 20.74 10.15
CA PHE A 677 -33.42 19.79 10.13
C PHE A 677 -32.02 20.40 10.40
N MET A 678 -31.92 21.69 10.77
CA MET A 678 -30.63 22.40 10.92
C MET A 678 -30.47 23.22 12.22
N THR A 679 -31.15 22.83 13.29
CA THR A 679 -30.84 23.26 14.67
C THR A 679 -30.28 22.11 15.47
#